data_AF-A0A0F4GWT6-F1
#
_entry.id   AF-A0A0F4GWT6-F1
#
_cell.length_a   1.000
_cell.length_b   1.000
_cell.length_c   1.000
_cell.angle_alpha   90.00
_cell.angle_beta   90.00
_cell.angle_gamma   90.00
#
_symmetry.space_group_name_H-M   'P 1'
#
loop_
_entity.id
_entity.type
_entity.pdbx_description
1 polymer ?
#
loop_
_entity_poly.entity_id
_entity_poly.type
_entity_poly.pdbx_seq_one_letter_code
_entity_poly.pdbx_strand_id
1 'polypeptide(L)'
;GEGEVNGDGIPEAKGEAISEVKGDDTPATAKSDSKGPGSHSVISVPLRILPVGDSITEGKERNGNNGWRLPLRNHLVQQGRSVDFIGTKETGDDNPDNQHEGWGGQAMVVIQEKIMANNILTQHPNLVLLGAGTNDCNEGFGLPPTEPHESEIVRLENLMDAILCENPDAALIVAQITDNLTDLKDTERVRKFNSQIPGLVEKKRKQGFRVGIVDMFNAVGYNLDDSGIHPSEKGYNAMAAAWFEAIKLLPEEWIQPAREPGSKAPAFWSQQETLACGALKGWDRDYFVTNKSQSAWMYPPKEDMNQGLFGGLLANPSFLRTFNQPDTALQGQIVSTYTLGCIFGAILSLFTGDRFGRRKNVVLGCGFIFIGGILQATAPANISPSFRMITGRIIAGFGIGVNATTIPMWQAETSRPHLRGRLVAFELTCPVGGFVLTNWINFGFTYLPDNEVSWRFPLGLQSLLALGTAGIVPFQVKSPRWLCLKGKEGEAKGAIARLYAKPVEDDEVYESLELMREATEREKEEGQVGWREALRNERQQTLRRILLGMRANVMQQMVGVNVVAYYLPVVLERSFGFSTRMSLILSACDSMQWMFWGAVAMWAMERFGRKKLMLFGAAGQSLCFAMAAIGLGVGSKAMNGVAVVFIFVYYFFLRPLVHGYQIPVPFGDQLESSSEHWRRDGDDDELGLR
;
A
#
# COMPACT_ATOMS: atom_id res chain seq x y z
N GLY A 1 -2.60 -36.57 52.43
CA GLY A 1 -3.01 -36.07 53.74
C GLY A 1 -4.48 -35.75 53.63
N GLU A 2 -5.29 -36.51 54.35
CA GLU A 2 -6.74 -36.41 54.40
C GLU A 2 -7.22 -35.05 54.95
N GLY A 3 -8.45 -34.67 54.60
CA GLY A 3 -9.15 -33.52 55.15
C GLY A 3 -10.59 -33.45 54.64
N GLU A 4 -11.48 -34.26 55.23
CA GLU A 4 -12.93 -34.08 55.20
C GLU A 4 -13.34 -32.84 56.01
N VAL A 5 -14.33 -32.06 55.53
CA VAL A 5 -15.29 -31.33 56.38
C VAL A 5 -16.66 -31.28 55.68
N ASN A 6 -17.69 -31.71 56.44
CA ASN A 6 -19.15 -31.63 56.26
C ASN A 6 -19.64 -30.22 55.84
N GLY A 7 -20.84 -29.93 55.31
CA GLY A 7 -22.17 -30.55 55.33
C GLY A 7 -23.22 -29.43 55.44
N ASP A 8 -24.35 -29.58 54.74
CA ASP A 8 -25.67 -28.95 54.94
C ASP A 8 -25.93 -27.46 54.61
N GLY A 9 -27.06 -27.22 53.91
CA GLY A 9 -27.77 -25.93 53.94
C GLY A 9 -28.64 -25.55 52.73
N ILE A 10 -29.75 -26.26 52.49
CA ILE A 10 -30.88 -25.76 51.66
C ILE A 10 -31.72 -24.78 52.48
N PRO A 11 -32.31 -23.74 51.87
CA PRO A 11 -33.77 -23.55 52.08
C PRO A 11 -34.54 -23.15 50.81
N GLU A 12 -35.63 -23.87 50.55
CA GLU A 12 -36.81 -23.41 49.81
C GLU A 12 -37.63 -22.43 50.66
N ALA A 13 -38.36 -21.48 50.04
CA ALA A 13 -39.76 -21.16 50.36
C ALA A 13 -40.36 -20.01 49.52
N LYS A 14 -41.53 -20.31 48.89
CA LYS A 14 -42.79 -19.52 48.78
C LYS A 14 -42.74 -18.20 47.97
N GLY A 15 -43.60 -17.90 46.98
CA GLY A 15 -44.96 -18.38 46.67
C GLY A 15 -46.01 -17.42 47.23
N GLU A 16 -46.47 -16.44 46.44
CA GLU A 16 -47.71 -15.67 46.72
C GLU A 16 -48.28 -15.04 45.44
N ALA A 17 -49.59 -15.24 45.23
CA ALA A 17 -50.39 -14.77 44.11
C ALA A 17 -51.70 -14.19 44.65
N ILE A 18 -52.10 -12.98 44.22
CA ILE A 18 -53.38 -12.29 44.52
C ILE A 18 -53.51 -11.17 43.44
N SER A 19 -54.60 -10.83 42.74
CA SER A 19 -55.99 -11.30 42.56
C SER A 19 -56.63 -10.51 41.39
N GLU A 20 -57.63 -11.10 40.74
CA GLU A 20 -58.56 -10.47 39.77
C GLU A 20 -59.47 -9.38 40.38
N VAL A 21 -59.94 -8.44 39.54
CA VAL A 21 -61.25 -7.78 39.70
C VAL A 21 -61.96 -7.68 38.35
N LYS A 22 -63.19 -8.22 38.30
CA LYS A 22 -64.16 -8.24 37.19
C LYS A 22 -65.00 -6.96 37.11
N GLY A 23 -65.57 -6.69 35.94
CA GLY A 23 -66.76 -5.83 35.77
C GLY A 23 -67.28 -5.86 34.32
N ASP A 24 -68.44 -6.51 34.13
CA ASP A 24 -69.23 -6.66 32.90
C ASP A 24 -69.87 -5.34 32.40
N ASP A 25 -70.11 -5.22 31.08
CA ASP A 25 -71.46 -4.99 30.49
C ASP A 25 -71.41 -4.77 28.96
N THR A 26 -72.12 -5.62 28.21
CA THR A 26 -72.50 -5.52 26.78
C THR A 26 -73.80 -4.66 26.59
N PRO A 27 -74.31 -4.28 25.38
CA PRO A 27 -74.01 -4.75 24.01
C PRO A 27 -74.04 -3.70 22.84
N ALA A 28 -73.61 -4.20 21.66
CA ALA A 28 -74.13 -3.93 20.30
C ALA A 28 -73.78 -2.66 19.48
N THR A 29 -73.03 -2.94 18.40
CA THR A 29 -73.17 -2.46 17.00
C THR A 29 -72.95 -0.99 16.64
N ALA A 30 -71.81 -0.70 15.99
CA ALA A 30 -71.77 -0.07 14.66
C ALA A 30 -70.32 -0.10 14.11
N LYS A 31 -70.16 -0.56 12.87
CA LYS A 31 -68.90 -0.51 12.12
C LYS A 31 -68.49 0.94 11.89
N SER A 32 -67.28 1.32 12.29
CA SER A 32 -66.51 2.36 11.60
C SER A 32 -65.02 2.11 11.78
N ASP A 33 -64.33 2.01 10.65
CA ASP A 33 -62.88 1.96 10.56
C ASP A 33 -62.27 3.19 11.24
N SER A 34 -61.59 2.97 12.36
CA SER A 34 -60.69 3.98 12.93
C SER A 34 -59.50 3.32 13.62
N LYS A 35 -58.32 3.72 13.17
CA LYS A 35 -57.02 3.35 13.72
C LYS A 35 -56.94 3.73 15.21
N GLY A 36 -56.62 2.75 16.05
CA GLY A 36 -56.10 2.87 17.41
C GLY A 36 -54.98 1.82 17.58
N PRO A 37 -53.97 2.07 18.42
CA PRO A 37 -52.60 1.62 18.22
C PRO A 37 -52.47 0.10 18.35
N GLY A 38 -52.34 -0.56 17.20
CA GLY A 38 -51.95 -1.96 17.14
C GLY A 38 -50.52 -2.11 17.62
N SER A 39 -50.34 -2.95 18.63
CA SER A 39 -49.07 -3.56 19.01
C SER A 39 -48.32 -4.05 17.77
N HIS A 40 -47.34 -3.30 17.29
CA HIS A 40 -46.40 -3.79 16.30
C HIS A 40 -45.44 -4.76 17.00
N SER A 41 -45.77 -6.04 16.98
CA SER A 41 -44.86 -7.09 17.45
C SER A 41 -43.59 -7.08 16.60
N VAL A 42 -42.43 -6.99 17.26
CA VAL A 42 -41.03 -7.00 16.78
C VAL A 42 -40.66 -8.21 15.87
N ILE A 43 -41.62 -9.07 15.55
CA ILE A 43 -41.48 -10.32 14.79
C ILE A 43 -41.57 -10.07 13.25
N SER A 44 -41.90 -8.87 12.79
CA SER A 44 -42.30 -8.64 11.38
C SER A 44 -41.17 -8.52 10.36
N VAL A 45 -39.95 -8.13 10.75
CA VAL A 45 -38.84 -7.94 9.79
C VAL A 45 -38.03 -9.25 9.66
N PRO A 46 -37.96 -9.86 8.46
CA PRO A 46 -37.11 -11.02 8.22
C PRO A 46 -35.63 -10.73 8.49
N LEU A 47 -34.95 -11.67 9.14
CA LEU A 47 -33.52 -11.58 9.39
C LEU A 47 -32.74 -12.20 8.23
N ARG A 48 -31.96 -11.38 7.55
CA ARG A 48 -30.98 -11.81 6.54
C ARG A 48 -29.59 -11.72 7.16
N ILE A 49 -29.12 -12.85 7.66
CA ILE A 49 -27.96 -12.95 8.54
C ILE A 49 -26.73 -13.35 7.75
N LEU A 50 -25.64 -12.59 7.88
CA LEU A 50 -24.33 -12.97 7.35
C LEU A 50 -23.41 -13.37 8.52
N PRO A 51 -23.14 -14.67 8.73
CA PRO A 51 -22.13 -15.15 9.67
C PRO A 51 -20.74 -14.96 9.07
N VAL A 52 -19.87 -14.20 9.74
CA VAL A 52 -18.49 -13.96 9.31
C VAL A 52 -17.54 -14.44 10.41
N GLY A 53 -16.52 -15.21 10.05
CA GLY A 53 -15.54 -15.65 11.04
C GLY A 53 -14.52 -16.66 10.56
N ASP A 54 -13.87 -17.30 11.52
CA ASP A 54 -12.86 -18.34 11.29
C ASP A 54 -13.48 -19.76 11.29
N SER A 55 -12.72 -20.77 11.74
CA SER A 55 -13.18 -22.17 11.78
C SER A 55 -14.32 -22.42 12.75
N ILE A 56 -14.49 -21.57 13.77
CA ILE A 56 -15.60 -21.67 14.72
C ILE A 56 -16.92 -21.28 14.04
N THR A 57 -16.89 -20.28 13.15
CA THR A 57 -18.03 -19.91 12.30
C THR A 57 -18.27 -20.91 11.17
N GLU A 58 -17.20 -21.52 10.64
CA GLU A 58 -17.31 -22.65 9.70
C GLU A 58 -17.99 -23.86 10.34
N GLY A 59 -17.71 -24.17 11.60
CA GLY A 59 -18.31 -25.30 12.32
C GLY A 59 -17.51 -26.60 12.14
N LYS A 60 -16.19 -26.53 12.29
CA LYS A 60 -15.30 -27.70 12.11
C LYS A 60 -15.38 -28.64 13.32
N GLU A 61 -16.19 -29.70 13.23
CA GLU A 61 -15.96 -31.09 13.67
C GLU A 61 -17.20 -31.98 13.37
N ARG A 62 -17.01 -33.31 13.38
CA ARG A 62 -17.76 -34.38 12.69
C ARG A 62 -19.30 -34.40 12.88
N ASN A 63 -19.97 -34.90 11.81
CA ASN A 63 -21.38 -35.27 11.68
C ASN A 63 -22.39 -34.10 11.72
N GLY A 64 -22.64 -33.50 10.54
CA GLY A 64 -23.91 -32.82 10.25
C GLY A 64 -24.15 -31.43 10.85
N ASN A 65 -23.44 -31.06 11.91
CA ASN A 65 -23.78 -29.84 12.64
C ASN A 65 -23.10 -28.59 12.11
N ASN A 66 -23.94 -27.62 11.78
CA ASN A 66 -23.65 -26.24 11.35
C ASN A 66 -22.98 -25.38 12.45
N GLY A 67 -22.21 -25.99 13.35
CA GLY A 67 -21.81 -25.42 14.62
C GLY A 67 -23.01 -24.83 15.37
N TRP A 68 -22.91 -23.56 15.73
CA TRP A 68 -23.93 -22.78 16.43
C TRP A 68 -25.08 -22.28 15.54
N ARG A 69 -24.93 -22.30 14.20
CA ARG A 69 -25.87 -21.65 13.28
C ARG A 69 -27.24 -22.35 13.25
N LEU A 70 -27.27 -23.68 13.24
CA LEU A 70 -28.52 -24.46 13.26
C LEU A 70 -29.30 -24.28 14.57
N PRO A 71 -28.69 -24.44 15.78
CA PRO A 71 -29.39 -24.15 17.03
C PRO A 71 -29.88 -22.70 17.12
N LEU A 72 -29.10 -21.72 16.64
CA LEU A 72 -29.53 -20.31 16.59
C LEU A 72 -30.75 -20.13 15.69
N ARG A 73 -30.73 -20.72 14.48
CA ARG A 73 -31.86 -20.70 13.55
C ARG A 73 -33.13 -21.24 14.22
N ASN A 74 -33.00 -22.37 14.90
CA ASN A 74 -34.11 -23.02 15.59
C ASN A 74 -34.69 -22.11 16.68
N HIS A 75 -33.85 -21.46 17.48
CA HIS A 75 -34.32 -20.49 18.48
C HIS A 75 -35.06 -19.30 17.84
N LEU A 76 -34.54 -18.74 16.75
CA LEU A 76 -35.17 -17.59 16.06
C LEU A 76 -36.51 -17.98 15.41
N VAL A 77 -36.57 -19.13 14.74
CA VAL A 77 -37.79 -19.64 14.09
C VAL A 77 -38.85 -20.03 15.12
N GLN A 78 -38.45 -20.59 16.27
CA GLN A 78 -39.37 -20.87 17.38
C GLN A 78 -40.04 -19.60 17.94
N GLN A 79 -39.38 -18.44 17.83
CA GLN A 79 -39.97 -17.13 18.17
C GLN A 79 -40.82 -16.54 17.03
N GLY A 80 -41.08 -17.28 15.97
CA GLY A 80 -41.87 -16.84 14.82
C GLY A 80 -41.14 -15.91 13.85
N ARG A 81 -39.81 -15.75 13.96
CA ARG A 81 -39.03 -14.93 13.02
C ARG A 81 -38.67 -15.71 11.76
N SER A 82 -38.77 -15.04 10.61
CA SER A 82 -38.18 -15.54 9.36
C SER A 82 -36.68 -15.28 9.36
N VAL A 83 -35.88 -16.30 9.00
CA VAL A 83 -34.42 -16.25 8.99
C VAL A 83 -33.91 -16.80 7.66
N ASP A 84 -32.92 -16.10 7.10
CA ASP A 84 -32.18 -16.42 5.88
C ASP A 84 -30.69 -16.20 6.16
N PHE A 85 -29.91 -17.27 6.29
CA PHE A 85 -28.47 -17.18 6.37
C PHE A 85 -27.89 -17.05 4.97
N ILE A 86 -27.03 -16.06 4.79
CA ILE A 86 -26.33 -15.82 3.52
C ILE A 86 -24.83 -15.99 3.66
N GLY A 87 -24.19 -16.37 2.57
CA GLY A 87 -22.74 -16.56 2.49
C GLY A 87 -22.34 -17.25 1.19
N THR A 88 -21.04 -17.23 0.87
CA THR A 88 -20.51 -17.96 -0.30
C THR A 88 -20.10 -19.40 0.01
N LYS A 89 -20.07 -19.79 1.28
CA LYS A 89 -19.77 -21.16 1.71
C LYS A 89 -21.01 -21.79 2.35
N GLU A 90 -21.11 -23.09 2.24
CA GLU A 90 -22.18 -23.91 2.82
C GLU A 90 -21.53 -25.09 3.56
N THR A 91 -21.89 -25.28 4.83
CA THR A 91 -21.36 -26.38 5.66
C THR A 91 -22.41 -26.88 6.64
N GLY A 92 -22.55 -28.20 6.75
CA GLY A 92 -23.50 -28.87 7.65
C GLY A 92 -24.80 -29.23 6.92
N ASP A 93 -24.89 -30.49 6.50
CA ASP A 93 -25.94 -31.00 5.61
C ASP A 93 -27.34 -31.06 6.26
N ASP A 94 -27.42 -31.02 7.59
CA ASP A 94 -28.68 -31.15 8.36
C ASP A 94 -29.47 -29.82 8.47
N ASN A 95 -28.90 -28.71 8.01
CA ASN A 95 -29.55 -27.40 8.01
C ASN A 95 -29.86 -26.96 6.57
N PRO A 96 -31.13 -26.71 6.24
CA PRO A 96 -31.50 -26.23 4.91
C PRO A 96 -31.05 -24.79 4.61
N ASP A 97 -30.49 -24.08 5.61
CA ASP A 97 -30.10 -22.67 5.57
C ASP A 97 -28.70 -22.50 6.19
N ASN A 98 -27.71 -23.12 5.54
CA ASN A 98 -26.37 -23.38 6.07
C ASN A 98 -25.27 -22.48 5.49
N GLN A 99 -25.65 -21.34 4.89
CA GLN A 99 -24.71 -20.44 4.25
C GLN A 99 -23.92 -19.62 5.28
N HIS A 100 -22.66 -19.29 4.97
CA HIS A 100 -21.77 -18.50 5.83
C HIS A 100 -20.52 -17.97 5.11
N GLU A 101 -19.78 -17.10 5.80
CA GLU A 101 -18.43 -16.62 5.49
C GLU A 101 -17.43 -17.05 6.59
N GLY A 102 -17.42 -18.34 6.90
CA GLY A 102 -16.49 -18.97 7.84
C GLY A 102 -15.26 -19.53 7.14
N TRP A 103 -14.09 -19.02 7.48
CA TRP A 103 -12.83 -19.35 6.82
C TRP A 103 -11.84 -19.97 7.80
N GLY A 104 -11.90 -21.30 7.95
CA GLY A 104 -11.01 -22.03 8.84
C GLY A 104 -9.53 -21.84 8.54
N GLY A 105 -8.76 -21.67 9.62
CA GLY A 105 -7.31 -21.46 9.59
C GLY A 105 -6.85 -20.15 8.93
N GLN A 106 -7.75 -19.18 8.74
CA GLN A 106 -7.43 -17.87 8.18
C GLN A 106 -7.48 -16.78 9.26
N ALA A 107 -6.54 -15.84 9.20
CA ALA A 107 -6.54 -14.62 10.02
C ALA A 107 -7.53 -13.58 9.47
N MET A 108 -7.91 -12.60 10.30
CA MET A 108 -8.89 -11.56 9.97
C MET A 108 -8.59 -10.79 8.68
N VAL A 109 -7.32 -10.52 8.37
CA VAL A 109 -6.92 -9.85 7.11
C VAL A 109 -7.32 -10.68 5.88
N VAL A 110 -7.10 -12.00 5.91
CA VAL A 110 -7.47 -12.86 4.78
C VAL A 110 -8.98 -13.04 4.71
N ILE A 111 -9.66 -13.09 5.86
CA ILE A 111 -11.13 -13.10 5.91
C ILE A 111 -11.68 -11.83 5.21
N GLN A 112 -11.13 -10.66 5.55
CA GLN A 112 -11.47 -9.38 4.93
C GLN A 112 -11.26 -9.40 3.42
N GLU A 113 -10.10 -9.88 2.94
CA GLU A 113 -9.82 -10.00 1.51
C GLU A 113 -10.85 -10.88 0.79
N LYS A 114 -11.23 -12.00 1.40
CA LYS A 114 -12.17 -12.96 0.80
C LYS A 114 -13.60 -12.43 0.74
N ILE A 115 -14.11 -11.81 1.81
CA ILE A 115 -15.46 -11.22 1.78
C ILE A 115 -15.55 -10.08 0.76
N MET A 116 -14.47 -9.31 0.58
CA MET A 116 -14.40 -8.27 -0.44
C MET A 116 -14.32 -8.86 -1.85
N ALA A 117 -13.45 -9.85 -2.07
CA ALA A 117 -13.27 -10.48 -3.39
C ALA A 117 -14.54 -11.20 -3.88
N ASN A 118 -15.27 -11.82 -2.95
CA ASN A 118 -16.50 -12.55 -3.25
C ASN A 118 -17.72 -11.63 -3.43
N ASN A 119 -17.59 -10.33 -3.18
CA ASN A 119 -18.68 -9.35 -3.19
C ASN A 119 -19.89 -9.78 -2.33
N ILE A 120 -19.70 -10.61 -1.29
CA ILE A 120 -20.83 -11.11 -0.47
C ILE A 120 -21.56 -9.97 0.23
N LEU A 121 -20.84 -8.92 0.60
CA LEU A 121 -21.39 -7.74 1.24
C LEU A 121 -22.35 -6.95 0.33
N THR A 122 -22.32 -7.13 -1.00
CA THR A 122 -23.30 -6.52 -1.93
C THR A 122 -24.64 -7.24 -1.94
N GLN A 123 -24.77 -8.36 -1.21
CA GLN A 123 -26.05 -9.01 -0.96
C GLN A 123 -26.87 -8.31 0.13
N HIS A 124 -26.32 -7.27 0.76
CA HIS A 124 -26.98 -6.42 1.74
C HIS A 124 -27.65 -7.19 2.88
N PRO A 125 -26.87 -7.91 3.72
CA PRO A 125 -27.40 -8.42 4.98
C PRO A 125 -27.96 -7.27 5.83
N ASN A 126 -29.00 -7.53 6.61
CA ASN A 126 -29.47 -6.57 7.62
C ASN A 126 -28.92 -6.88 9.01
N LEU A 127 -28.32 -8.06 9.19
CA LEU A 127 -27.63 -8.48 10.40
C LEU A 127 -26.33 -9.20 10.04
N VAL A 128 -25.21 -8.80 10.64
CA VAL A 128 -23.92 -9.46 10.50
C VAL A 128 -23.47 -9.96 11.88
N LEU A 129 -23.11 -11.23 11.96
CA LEU A 129 -22.59 -11.86 13.17
C LEU A 129 -21.10 -12.14 12.96
N LEU A 130 -20.25 -11.36 13.63
CA LEU A 130 -18.80 -11.40 13.44
C LEU A 130 -18.11 -12.09 14.63
N GLY A 131 -17.55 -13.27 14.38
CA GLY A 131 -16.73 -14.01 15.34
C GLY A 131 -15.40 -14.40 14.69
N ALA A 132 -14.42 -13.50 14.74
CA ALA A 132 -13.10 -13.69 14.14
C ALA A 132 -12.00 -13.20 15.10
N GLY A 133 -10.85 -13.86 15.07
CA GLY A 133 -9.66 -13.47 15.83
C GLY A 133 -8.97 -14.63 16.56
N THR A 134 -9.57 -15.83 16.57
CA THR A 134 -8.96 -17.02 17.18
C THR A 134 -7.61 -17.32 16.52
N ASN A 135 -7.56 -17.36 15.18
CA ASN A 135 -6.31 -17.61 14.45
C ASN A 135 -5.29 -16.47 14.59
N ASP A 136 -5.75 -15.24 14.81
CA ASP A 136 -4.90 -14.07 15.03
C ASP A 136 -4.21 -14.10 16.40
N CYS A 137 -4.82 -14.76 17.39
CA CYS A 137 -4.26 -14.90 18.73
C CYS A 137 -3.31 -16.10 18.88
N ASN A 138 -3.40 -17.11 18.00
CA ASN A 138 -2.69 -18.39 18.13
C ASN A 138 -1.24 -18.36 17.59
N GLU A 139 -0.26 -18.81 18.38
CA GLU A 139 1.14 -19.04 17.96
C GLU A 139 1.26 -20.21 16.96
N GLY A 140 0.81 -20.05 15.71
CA GLY A 140 1.04 -21.06 14.66
C GLY A 140 0.17 -20.94 13.40
N PHE A 141 -0.97 -20.25 13.49
CA PHE A 141 -1.85 -19.96 12.34
C PHE A 141 -1.74 -18.52 11.84
N GLY A 142 -1.08 -17.64 12.60
CA GLY A 142 -0.75 -16.29 12.16
C GLY A 142 0.14 -16.35 10.91
N LEU A 143 -0.37 -15.85 9.79
CA LEU A 143 0.51 -15.39 8.73
C LEU A 143 1.55 -14.45 9.37
N PRO A 144 2.84 -14.54 8.99
CA PRO A 144 3.80 -13.55 9.45
C PRO A 144 3.22 -12.17 9.12
N PRO A 145 3.27 -11.20 10.05
CA PRO A 145 2.70 -9.89 9.84
C PRO A 145 3.15 -9.36 8.49
N THR A 146 2.21 -9.03 7.60
CA THR A 146 2.51 -8.29 6.36
C THR A 146 3.15 -6.94 6.69
N GLU A 147 2.93 -6.45 7.92
CA GLU A 147 3.48 -5.27 8.56
C GLU A 147 3.90 -5.63 10.00
N PRO A 148 5.13 -5.39 10.47
CA PRO A 148 5.58 -5.77 11.82
C PRO A 148 4.84 -5.09 13.00
N HIS A 149 3.74 -4.35 12.76
CA HIS A 149 3.16 -3.39 13.70
C HIS A 149 1.62 -3.38 13.78
N GLU A 150 0.91 -4.26 13.07
CA GLU A 150 -0.56 -4.32 13.20
C GLU A 150 -0.96 -5.30 14.31
N SER A 151 -1.54 -4.80 15.39
CA SER A 151 -2.08 -5.64 16.48
C SER A 151 -3.38 -6.32 16.06
N GLU A 152 -3.75 -7.38 16.77
CA GLU A 152 -4.95 -8.18 16.52
C GLU A 152 -6.21 -7.30 16.54
N ILE A 153 -6.29 -6.33 17.45
CA ILE A 153 -7.44 -5.42 17.57
C ILE A 153 -7.57 -4.49 16.36
N VAL A 154 -6.46 -4.07 15.75
CA VAL A 154 -6.48 -3.21 14.55
C VAL A 154 -6.98 -4.01 13.34
N ARG A 155 -6.60 -5.28 13.25
CA ARG A 155 -7.15 -6.19 12.22
C ARG A 155 -8.66 -6.39 12.37
N LEU A 156 -9.14 -6.53 13.60
CA LEU A 156 -10.58 -6.60 13.88
C LEU A 156 -11.28 -5.29 13.47
N GLU A 157 -10.70 -4.14 13.83
CA GLU A 157 -11.22 -2.82 13.44
C GLU A 157 -11.34 -2.70 11.93
N ASN A 158 -10.30 -3.06 11.17
CA ASN A 158 -10.29 -3.03 9.72
C ASN A 158 -11.34 -3.96 9.08
N LEU A 159 -11.56 -5.14 9.67
CA LEU A 159 -12.61 -6.07 9.22
C LEU A 159 -14.02 -5.53 9.52
N MET A 160 -14.24 -4.94 10.69
CA MET A 160 -15.50 -4.29 11.04
C MET A 160 -15.80 -3.13 10.07
N ASP A 161 -14.78 -2.32 9.79
CA ASP A 161 -14.85 -1.18 8.88
C ASP A 161 -15.21 -1.59 7.45
N ALA A 162 -14.62 -2.66 6.94
CA ALA A 162 -15.00 -3.26 5.67
C ALA A 162 -16.49 -3.60 5.58
N ILE A 163 -17.02 -4.23 6.63
CA ILE A 163 -18.42 -4.66 6.70
C ILE A 163 -19.36 -3.46 6.81
N LEU A 164 -19.11 -2.57 7.79
CA LEU A 164 -19.96 -1.42 8.10
C LEU A 164 -20.02 -0.43 6.93
N CYS A 165 -18.92 -0.28 6.19
CA CYS A 165 -18.92 0.61 5.05
C CYS A 165 -19.63 0.05 3.83
N GLU A 166 -19.73 -1.27 3.66
CA GLU A 166 -20.59 -1.87 2.63
C GLU A 166 -22.05 -1.89 3.03
N ASN A 167 -22.31 -2.10 4.32
CA ASN A 167 -23.66 -2.26 4.85
C ASN A 167 -23.87 -1.34 6.06
N PRO A 168 -23.95 -0.01 5.85
CA PRO A 168 -24.16 0.94 6.96
C PRO A 168 -25.51 0.75 7.67
N ASP A 169 -26.51 0.24 6.93
CA ASP A 169 -27.84 0.00 7.46
C ASP A 169 -27.94 -1.31 8.25
N ALA A 170 -26.92 -2.16 8.20
CA ALA A 170 -26.91 -3.45 8.89
C ALA A 170 -26.53 -3.27 10.35
N ALA A 171 -27.17 -4.06 11.22
CA ALA A 171 -26.65 -4.26 12.57
C ALA A 171 -25.46 -5.23 12.52
N LEU A 172 -24.35 -4.87 13.16
CA LEU A 172 -23.18 -5.73 13.30
C LEU A 172 -23.02 -6.15 14.75
N ILE A 173 -23.12 -7.44 15.08
CA ILE A 173 -22.80 -7.95 16.42
C ILE A 173 -21.41 -8.57 16.38
N VAL A 174 -20.49 -8.04 17.20
CA VAL A 174 -19.11 -8.52 17.31
C VAL A 174 -18.97 -9.41 18.54
N ALA A 175 -18.45 -10.62 18.36
CA ALA A 175 -18.17 -11.53 19.46
C ALA A 175 -16.77 -11.30 20.04
N GLN A 176 -16.68 -11.30 21.37
CA GLN A 176 -15.46 -11.74 22.03
C GLN A 176 -15.20 -13.20 21.64
N ILE A 177 -13.95 -13.58 21.39
CA ILE A 177 -13.60 -14.94 20.97
C ILE A 177 -13.60 -15.89 22.16
N THR A 178 -13.80 -17.19 21.91
CA THR A 178 -13.78 -18.24 22.94
C THR A 178 -12.37 -18.42 23.51
N ASP A 179 -12.26 -19.06 24.68
CA ASP A 179 -10.96 -19.34 25.27
C ASP A 179 -10.11 -20.26 24.37
N ASN A 180 -8.80 -20.13 24.46
CA ASN A 180 -7.85 -21.04 23.83
C ASN A 180 -7.01 -21.71 24.93
N LEU A 181 -7.18 -23.02 25.08
CA LEU A 181 -6.53 -23.85 26.10
C LEU A 181 -5.32 -24.64 25.57
N THR A 182 -4.82 -24.34 24.36
CA THR A 182 -3.64 -25.01 23.81
C THR A 182 -2.38 -24.72 24.61
N ASP A 183 -2.17 -23.47 25.00
CA ASP A 183 -1.11 -23.05 25.92
C ASP A 183 -1.47 -21.76 26.68
N LEU A 184 -0.71 -21.47 27.74
CA LEU A 184 -0.93 -20.32 28.61
C LEU A 184 -0.76 -18.97 27.88
N LYS A 185 0.10 -18.90 26.85
CA LYS A 185 0.38 -17.63 26.15
C LYS A 185 -0.76 -17.27 25.23
N ASP A 186 -1.31 -18.23 24.50
CA ASP A 186 -2.48 -18.06 23.66
C ASP A 186 -3.70 -17.68 24.52
N THR A 187 -3.89 -18.30 25.69
CA THR A 187 -4.92 -17.90 26.67
C THR A 187 -4.78 -16.43 27.08
N GLU A 188 -3.56 -15.98 27.42
CA GLU A 188 -3.32 -14.58 27.80
C GLU A 188 -3.56 -13.60 26.65
N ARG A 189 -3.16 -13.96 25.42
CA ARG A 189 -3.42 -13.16 24.21
C ARG A 189 -4.90 -13.03 23.93
N VAL A 190 -5.66 -14.12 24.01
CA VAL A 190 -7.12 -14.11 23.86
C VAL A 190 -7.76 -13.17 24.88
N ARG A 191 -7.36 -13.25 26.15
CA ARG A 191 -7.89 -12.36 27.20
C ARG A 191 -7.56 -10.89 26.94
N LYS A 192 -6.33 -10.58 26.53
CA LYS A 192 -5.89 -9.23 26.16
C LYS A 192 -6.64 -8.70 24.93
N PHE A 193 -6.91 -9.55 23.94
CA PHE A 193 -7.68 -9.19 22.76
C PHE A 193 -9.14 -8.90 23.13
N ASN A 194 -9.78 -9.83 23.87
CA ASN A 194 -11.16 -9.69 24.31
C ASN A 194 -11.41 -8.46 25.20
N SER A 195 -10.44 -8.06 26.03
CA SER A 195 -10.58 -6.86 26.87
C SER A 195 -10.63 -5.56 26.07
N GLN A 196 -10.15 -5.55 24.82
CA GLN A 196 -10.12 -4.36 23.96
C GLN A 196 -11.37 -4.20 23.09
N ILE A 197 -12.09 -5.30 22.80
CA ILE A 197 -13.29 -5.31 21.92
C ILE A 197 -14.39 -4.36 22.41
N PRO A 198 -14.74 -4.26 23.71
CA PRO A 198 -15.75 -3.30 24.18
C PRO A 198 -15.42 -1.84 23.83
N GLY A 199 -14.14 -1.45 23.93
CA GLY A 199 -13.68 -0.11 23.57
C GLY A 199 -13.81 0.17 22.07
N LEU A 200 -13.51 -0.83 21.23
CA LEU A 200 -13.69 -0.74 19.78
C LEU A 200 -15.17 -0.64 19.37
N VAL A 201 -16.05 -1.42 20.00
CA VAL A 201 -17.50 -1.35 19.73
C VAL A 201 -18.06 0.01 20.12
N GLU A 202 -17.67 0.55 21.28
CA GLU A 202 -18.08 1.89 21.70
C GLU A 202 -17.55 2.98 20.76
N LYS A 203 -16.31 2.83 20.26
CA LYS A 203 -15.74 3.71 19.23
C LYS A 203 -16.63 3.73 17.98
N LYS A 204 -17.03 2.57 17.45
CA LYS A 204 -17.89 2.51 16.25
C LYS A 204 -19.31 3.02 16.49
N ARG A 205 -19.88 2.79 17.69
CA ARG A 205 -21.18 3.37 18.08
C ARG A 205 -21.14 4.90 18.09
N LYS A 206 -20.08 5.50 18.63
CA LYS A 206 -19.89 6.97 18.61
C LYS A 206 -19.74 7.54 17.20
N GLN A 207 -19.32 6.72 16.24
CA GLN A 207 -19.27 7.06 14.82
C GLN A 207 -20.63 6.90 14.10
N GLY A 208 -21.69 6.51 14.82
CA GLY A 208 -23.04 6.37 14.29
C GLY A 208 -23.42 4.97 13.85
N PHE A 209 -22.50 4.00 13.87
CA PHE A 209 -22.77 2.64 13.42
C PHE A 209 -23.57 1.79 14.44
N ARG A 210 -24.40 0.89 13.92
CA ARG A 210 -25.24 -0.04 14.69
C ARG A 210 -24.45 -1.28 15.12
N VAL A 211 -23.54 -1.12 16.07
CA VAL A 211 -22.65 -2.20 16.52
C VAL A 211 -23.07 -2.76 17.87
N GLY A 212 -23.33 -4.06 17.96
CA GLY A 212 -23.54 -4.83 19.19
C GLY A 212 -22.28 -5.59 19.60
N ILE A 213 -22.24 -6.04 20.85
CA ILE A 213 -21.20 -6.94 21.37
C ILE A 213 -21.85 -8.17 22.01
N VAL A 214 -21.19 -9.32 21.91
CA VAL A 214 -21.58 -10.54 22.62
C VAL A 214 -20.37 -11.18 23.28
N ASP A 215 -20.54 -11.62 24.52
CA ASP A 215 -19.50 -12.26 25.32
C ASP A 215 -19.53 -13.77 25.12
N MET A 216 -18.87 -14.26 24.05
CA MET A 216 -18.75 -15.71 23.84
C MET A 216 -17.72 -16.36 24.73
N PHE A 217 -16.77 -15.58 25.27
CA PHE A 217 -15.74 -16.07 26.16
C PHE A 217 -16.38 -16.69 27.40
N ASN A 218 -17.25 -15.94 28.09
CA ASN A 218 -17.94 -16.44 29.28
C ASN A 218 -19.11 -17.38 28.94
N ALA A 219 -19.82 -17.15 27.84
CA ALA A 219 -20.96 -17.99 27.46
C ALA A 219 -20.54 -19.43 27.12
N VAL A 220 -19.44 -19.60 26.37
CA VAL A 220 -18.91 -20.92 26.02
C VAL A 220 -18.09 -21.49 27.17
N GLY A 221 -17.32 -20.65 27.86
CA GLY A 221 -16.43 -21.06 28.94
C GLY A 221 -15.48 -22.18 28.49
N TYR A 222 -15.34 -23.21 29.33
CA TYR A 222 -14.47 -24.37 29.07
C TYR A 222 -15.15 -25.49 28.27
N ASN A 223 -16.30 -25.25 27.63
CA ASN A 223 -16.99 -26.25 26.83
C ASN A 223 -16.35 -26.42 25.43
N LEU A 224 -15.03 -26.61 25.39
CA LEU A 224 -14.24 -26.82 24.17
C LEU A 224 -14.04 -28.32 23.90
N ASP A 225 -13.69 -28.65 22.66
CA ASP A 225 -13.34 -30.00 22.24
C ASP A 225 -11.92 -30.39 22.70
N ASP A 226 -11.47 -31.59 22.32
CA ASP A 226 -10.13 -32.09 22.66
C ASP A 226 -8.99 -31.24 22.06
N SER A 227 -9.31 -30.39 21.08
CA SER A 227 -8.37 -29.44 20.50
C SER A 227 -8.11 -28.25 21.42
N GLY A 228 -8.99 -27.99 22.40
CA GLY A 228 -8.89 -26.83 23.29
C GLY A 228 -9.10 -25.48 22.58
N ILE A 229 -9.58 -25.48 21.33
CA ILE A 229 -9.82 -24.28 20.51
C ILE A 229 -11.27 -24.25 20.02
N HIS A 230 -11.80 -25.37 19.50
CA HIS A 230 -13.14 -25.38 18.94
C HIS A 230 -14.16 -25.70 20.04
N PRO A 231 -15.36 -25.10 20.01
CA PRO A 231 -16.42 -25.47 20.93
C PRO A 231 -16.84 -26.94 20.76
N SER A 232 -17.07 -27.63 21.87
CA SER A 232 -17.81 -28.90 21.89
C SER A 232 -19.27 -28.68 21.46
N GLU A 233 -20.05 -29.76 21.28
CA GLU A 233 -21.49 -29.64 21.00
C GLU A 233 -22.23 -28.79 22.05
N LYS A 234 -21.90 -28.95 23.33
CA LYS A 234 -22.43 -28.10 24.41
C LYS A 234 -21.98 -26.65 24.26
N GLY A 235 -20.73 -26.43 23.87
CA GLY A 235 -20.17 -25.10 23.60
C GLY A 235 -20.86 -24.40 22.44
N TYR A 236 -21.09 -25.09 21.32
CA TYR A 236 -21.82 -24.54 20.19
C TYR A 236 -23.27 -24.18 20.52
N ASN A 237 -23.95 -24.99 21.34
CA ASN A 237 -25.30 -24.68 21.83
C ASN A 237 -25.31 -23.45 22.75
N ALA A 238 -24.33 -23.32 23.65
CA ALA A 238 -24.18 -22.15 24.50
C ALA A 238 -23.89 -20.88 23.66
N MET A 239 -23.05 -20.99 22.64
CA MET A 239 -22.74 -19.91 21.73
C MET A 239 -23.98 -19.47 20.92
N ALA A 240 -24.80 -20.43 20.48
CA ALA A 240 -26.07 -20.13 19.81
C ALA A 240 -27.06 -19.39 20.73
N ALA A 241 -27.14 -19.77 22.01
CA ALA A 241 -27.96 -19.07 23.00
C ALA A 241 -27.46 -17.63 23.24
N ALA A 242 -26.15 -17.43 23.31
CA ALA A 242 -25.55 -16.11 23.46
C ALA A 242 -25.80 -15.20 22.23
N TRP A 243 -25.65 -15.72 21.01
CA TRP A 243 -26.03 -15.00 19.79
C TRP A 243 -27.52 -14.62 19.81
N PHE A 244 -28.39 -15.55 20.19
CA PHE A 244 -29.83 -15.33 20.26
C PHE A 244 -30.21 -14.22 21.25
N GLU A 245 -29.63 -14.22 22.45
CA GLU A 245 -29.87 -13.15 23.43
C GLU A 245 -29.28 -11.81 22.96
N ALA A 246 -28.10 -11.80 22.34
CA ALA A 246 -27.51 -10.58 21.79
C ALA A 246 -28.39 -9.96 20.69
N ILE A 247 -29.01 -10.78 19.83
CA ILE A 247 -29.96 -10.32 18.81
C ILE A 247 -31.22 -9.75 19.45
N LYS A 248 -31.73 -10.36 20.53
CA LYS A 248 -32.90 -9.84 21.26
C LYS A 248 -32.65 -8.51 21.96
N LEU A 249 -31.41 -8.27 22.37
CA LEU A 249 -31.01 -7.03 23.06
C LEU A 249 -30.70 -5.87 22.09
N LEU A 250 -30.71 -6.10 20.78
CA LEU A 250 -30.56 -5.02 19.82
C LEU A 250 -31.76 -4.05 19.90
N PRO A 251 -31.55 -2.73 19.79
CA PRO A 251 -32.64 -1.77 19.67
C PRO A 251 -33.54 -2.12 18.47
N GLU A 252 -34.86 -1.99 18.66
CA GLU A 252 -35.85 -2.40 17.65
C GLU A 252 -35.64 -1.67 16.31
N GLU A 253 -35.21 -0.41 16.37
CA GLU A 253 -34.94 0.43 15.21
C GLU A 253 -33.69 0.06 14.42
N TRP A 254 -32.81 -0.83 14.92
CA TRP A 254 -31.58 -1.20 14.22
C TRP A 254 -31.79 -2.20 13.09
N ILE A 255 -32.76 -3.11 13.24
CA ILE A 255 -33.04 -4.17 12.26
C ILE A 255 -34.08 -3.68 11.27
N GLN A 256 -33.60 -3.20 10.13
CA GLN A 256 -34.43 -2.73 9.02
C GLN A 256 -34.55 -3.82 7.94
N PRO A 257 -35.56 -3.77 7.06
CA PRO A 257 -35.65 -4.67 5.92
C PRO A 257 -34.37 -4.63 5.08
N ALA A 258 -33.85 -5.81 4.73
CA ALA A 258 -32.66 -5.93 3.89
C ALA A 258 -32.90 -5.26 2.53
N ARG A 259 -31.90 -4.51 2.04
CA ARG A 259 -31.96 -3.90 0.71
C ARG A 259 -31.90 -4.98 -0.38
N GLU A 260 -32.45 -4.69 -1.55
CA GLU A 260 -32.35 -5.61 -2.69
C GLU A 260 -30.87 -5.85 -3.04
N PRO A 261 -30.45 -7.10 -3.32
CA PRO A 261 -29.07 -7.41 -3.71
C PRO A 261 -28.60 -6.55 -4.89
N GLY A 262 -27.42 -5.95 -4.77
CA GLY A 262 -26.84 -5.09 -5.81
C GLY A 262 -27.43 -3.67 -5.90
N SER A 263 -28.36 -3.29 -5.01
CA SER A 263 -28.82 -1.91 -4.90
C SER A 263 -27.70 -0.99 -4.39
N LYS A 264 -27.67 0.27 -4.83
CA LYS A 264 -26.66 1.23 -4.35
C LYS A 264 -26.85 1.51 -2.85
N ALA A 265 -25.75 1.79 -2.16
CA ALA A 265 -25.77 2.29 -0.78
C ALA A 265 -26.74 3.50 -0.65
N PRO A 266 -27.35 3.72 0.53
CA PRO A 266 -28.31 4.79 0.73
C PRO A 266 -27.74 6.15 0.30
N ALA A 267 -28.60 7.01 -0.27
CA ALA A 267 -28.22 8.34 -0.73
C ALA A 267 -27.88 9.31 0.42
N PHE A 268 -28.28 8.97 1.65
CA PHE A 268 -28.02 9.74 2.86
C PHE A 268 -27.27 8.88 3.85
N TRP A 269 -25.96 9.05 3.87
CA TRP A 269 -25.13 8.71 5.01
C TRP A 269 -25.31 9.81 6.07
N SER A 270 -25.30 9.48 7.36
CA SER A 270 -25.07 10.53 8.35
C SER A 270 -23.67 11.14 8.12
N GLN A 271 -23.47 12.38 8.54
CA GLN A 271 -22.19 13.08 8.36
C GLN A 271 -21.02 12.28 8.98
N GLN A 272 -21.25 11.62 10.13
CA GLN A 272 -20.25 10.78 10.79
C GLN A 272 -19.97 9.47 10.05
N GLU A 273 -20.99 8.76 9.54
CA GLU A 273 -20.77 7.53 8.77
C GLU A 273 -20.09 7.82 7.42
N THR A 274 -20.38 8.98 6.81
CA THR A 274 -19.71 9.45 5.58
C THR A 274 -18.21 9.68 5.82
N LEU A 275 -17.85 10.29 6.95
CA LEU A 275 -16.46 10.55 7.31
C LEU A 275 -15.71 9.24 7.61
N ALA A 276 -16.34 8.32 8.33
CA ALA A 276 -15.76 7.02 8.66
C ALA A 276 -15.57 6.14 7.41
N CYS A 277 -16.57 6.05 6.52
CA CYS A 277 -16.50 5.19 5.34
C CYS A 277 -15.86 5.82 4.10
N GLY A 278 -15.88 7.15 4.01
CA GLY A 278 -15.12 7.90 2.99
C GLY A 278 -13.63 7.61 3.07
N ALA A 279 -13.09 7.35 4.27
CA ALA A 279 -11.71 6.95 4.48
C ALA A 279 -11.36 5.55 3.90
N LEU A 280 -12.34 4.65 3.80
CA LEU A 280 -12.14 3.23 3.44
C LEU A 280 -12.54 2.88 2.00
N LYS A 281 -13.54 3.54 1.42
CA LYS A 281 -14.25 3.05 0.21
C LYS A 281 -13.96 3.73 -1.12
N GLY A 282 -12.82 4.39 -1.27
CA GLY A 282 -12.39 4.85 -2.60
C GLY A 282 -12.63 6.31 -2.91
N TRP A 283 -12.60 7.18 -1.90
CA TRP A 283 -12.12 8.55 -2.08
C TRP A 283 -10.61 8.60 -2.39
N ASP A 284 -9.93 7.46 -2.27
CA ASP A 284 -8.54 7.29 -2.65
C ASP A 284 -8.34 7.33 -4.18
N ARG A 285 -9.40 7.24 -4.99
CA ARG A 285 -9.25 7.31 -6.46
C ARG A 285 -8.91 8.72 -6.93
N ASP A 286 -9.54 9.74 -6.35
CA ASP A 286 -9.22 11.15 -6.65
C ASP A 286 -7.90 11.57 -5.99
N TYR A 287 -7.60 11.09 -4.78
CA TYR A 287 -6.27 11.23 -4.17
C TYR A 287 -5.19 10.58 -5.06
N PHE A 288 -5.38 9.33 -5.46
CA PHE A 288 -4.43 8.57 -6.26
C PHE A 288 -4.31 9.10 -7.70
N VAL A 289 -5.37 9.64 -8.31
CA VAL A 289 -5.32 10.29 -9.63
C VAL A 289 -4.65 11.67 -9.55
N THR A 290 -4.98 12.47 -8.53
CA THR A 290 -4.35 13.78 -8.30
C THR A 290 -2.87 13.61 -7.99
N ASN A 291 -2.52 12.63 -7.14
CA ASN A 291 -1.13 12.34 -6.79
C ASN A 291 -0.38 11.59 -7.90
N LYS A 292 -1.03 10.76 -8.72
CA LYS A 292 -0.44 10.21 -9.96
C LYS A 292 -0.16 11.30 -10.98
N SER A 293 -1.06 12.26 -11.15
CA SER A 293 -0.82 13.40 -12.04
C SER A 293 0.37 14.22 -11.50
N GLN A 294 0.42 14.48 -10.20
CA GLN A 294 1.58 15.10 -9.55
C GLN A 294 2.86 14.31 -9.77
N SER A 295 2.86 13.00 -9.55
CA SER A 295 4.02 12.11 -9.69
C SER A 295 4.52 12.02 -11.15
N ALA A 296 3.60 11.89 -12.12
CA ALA A 296 3.90 11.82 -13.55
C ALA A 296 4.55 13.12 -14.08
N TRP A 297 4.18 14.27 -13.52
CA TRP A 297 4.73 15.58 -13.89
C TRP A 297 5.93 16.00 -13.01
N MET A 298 6.04 15.44 -11.80
CA MET A 298 7.16 15.66 -10.90
C MET A 298 8.43 15.00 -11.44
N TYR A 299 8.31 13.81 -12.03
CA TYR A 299 9.43 13.04 -12.57
C TYR A 299 9.33 12.88 -14.09
N PRO A 300 9.53 13.98 -14.86
CA PRO A 300 9.34 13.96 -16.30
C PRO A 300 10.35 13.00 -16.99
N PRO A 301 10.01 12.52 -18.19
CA PRO A 301 10.84 11.60 -19.00
C PRO A 301 12.30 12.06 -19.22
N LYS A 302 12.61 13.34 -18.98
CA LYS A 302 13.87 14.02 -19.30
C LYS A 302 15.13 13.43 -18.65
N GLU A 303 15.00 12.74 -17.50
CA GLU A 303 16.17 12.17 -16.80
C GLU A 303 16.81 11.03 -17.59
N ASP A 304 16.04 10.01 -17.99
CA ASP A 304 16.55 8.93 -18.84
C ASP A 304 16.43 9.24 -20.34
N MET A 305 15.84 10.39 -20.70
CA MET A 305 15.91 10.89 -22.08
C MET A 305 17.37 11.10 -22.49
N ASN A 306 18.19 11.71 -21.62
CA ASN A 306 19.63 11.90 -21.87
C ASN A 306 20.39 10.58 -22.04
N GLN A 307 19.97 9.58 -21.26
CA GLN A 307 20.53 8.24 -21.29
C GLN A 307 20.25 7.55 -22.63
N GLY A 308 19.01 7.61 -23.13
CA GLY A 308 18.63 7.04 -24.42
C GLY A 308 19.15 7.85 -25.63
N LEU A 309 19.41 9.14 -25.43
CA LEU A 309 19.84 10.06 -26.49
C LEU A 309 21.16 9.61 -27.10
N PHE A 310 22.19 9.47 -26.24
CA PHE A 310 23.55 9.27 -26.71
C PHE A 310 23.78 7.88 -27.31
N GLY A 311 22.95 6.88 -26.99
CA GLY A 311 23.04 5.60 -27.68
C GLY A 311 22.73 5.68 -29.18
N GLY A 312 21.78 6.53 -29.57
CA GLY A 312 21.51 6.80 -30.99
C GLY A 312 22.45 7.84 -31.61
N LEU A 313 22.84 8.89 -30.88
CA LEU A 313 23.74 9.93 -31.41
C LEU A 313 25.14 9.40 -31.71
N LEU A 314 25.67 8.48 -30.90
CA LEU A 314 27.01 7.91 -31.13
C LEU A 314 27.07 7.08 -32.43
N ALA A 315 25.94 6.58 -32.92
CA ALA A 315 25.83 5.91 -34.21
C ALA A 315 25.42 6.85 -35.37
N ASN A 316 25.15 8.13 -35.09
CA ASN A 316 24.63 9.06 -36.10
C ASN A 316 25.77 9.64 -36.99
N PRO A 317 25.70 9.49 -38.32
CA PRO A 317 26.75 9.96 -39.24
C PRO A 317 26.95 11.49 -39.23
N SER A 318 25.87 12.28 -39.13
CA SER A 318 25.93 13.74 -39.05
C SER A 318 26.63 14.20 -37.78
N PHE A 319 26.32 13.56 -36.63
CA PHE A 319 27.01 13.81 -35.37
C PHE A 319 28.50 13.51 -35.47
N LEU A 320 28.88 12.34 -35.99
CA LEU A 320 30.29 11.99 -36.15
C LEU A 320 31.03 12.97 -37.08
N ARG A 321 30.37 13.46 -38.14
CA ARG A 321 30.94 14.46 -39.07
C ARG A 321 31.17 15.81 -38.39
N THR A 322 30.20 16.32 -37.62
CA THR A 322 30.32 17.61 -36.92
C THR A 322 31.43 17.60 -35.85
N PHE A 323 31.69 16.44 -35.24
CA PHE A 323 32.71 16.29 -34.19
C PHE A 323 34.05 15.75 -34.70
N ASN A 324 34.30 15.81 -36.02
CA ASN A 324 35.54 15.33 -36.66
C ASN A 324 35.90 13.88 -36.31
N GLN A 325 34.92 12.97 -36.34
CA GLN A 325 35.05 11.56 -35.97
C GLN A 325 35.74 11.37 -34.60
N PRO A 326 35.04 11.68 -33.50
CA PRO A 326 35.63 11.62 -32.17
C PRO A 326 36.10 10.20 -31.86
N ASP A 327 37.33 10.06 -31.38
CA ASP A 327 37.89 8.78 -30.93
C ASP A 327 37.06 8.20 -29.76
N THR A 328 37.13 6.90 -29.56
CA THR A 328 36.46 6.15 -28.50
C THR A 328 36.64 6.76 -27.12
N ALA A 329 37.83 7.28 -26.81
CA ALA A 329 38.12 7.99 -25.56
C ALA A 329 37.29 9.28 -25.42
N LEU A 330 37.18 10.07 -26.49
CA LEU A 330 36.42 11.31 -26.49
C LEU A 330 34.90 11.05 -26.42
N GLN A 331 34.41 10.01 -27.10
CA GLN A 331 33.01 9.58 -27.00
C GLN A 331 32.66 9.17 -25.56
N GLY A 332 33.55 8.39 -24.91
CA GLY A 332 33.41 8.02 -23.51
C GLY A 332 33.44 9.24 -22.57
N GLN A 333 34.31 10.21 -22.81
CA GLN A 333 34.34 11.47 -22.04
C GLN A 333 33.06 12.28 -22.20
N ILE A 334 32.56 12.44 -23.43
CA ILE A 334 31.29 13.12 -23.70
C ILE A 334 30.17 12.46 -22.88
N VAL A 335 30.04 11.14 -22.91
CA VAL A 335 28.97 10.45 -22.16
C VAL A 335 29.15 10.58 -20.63
N SER A 336 30.36 10.34 -20.11
CA SER A 336 30.63 10.25 -18.66
C SER A 336 30.64 11.58 -17.92
N THR A 337 31.03 12.68 -18.58
CA THR A 337 31.08 14.03 -17.97
C THR A 337 29.72 14.55 -17.48
N TYR A 338 28.63 13.98 -17.98
CA TYR A 338 27.30 14.25 -17.46
C TYR A 338 27.13 13.76 -16.00
N THR A 339 27.66 12.58 -15.67
CA THR A 339 27.58 12.02 -14.32
C THR A 339 28.36 12.87 -13.32
N LEU A 340 29.48 13.46 -13.72
CA LEU A 340 30.20 14.45 -12.90
C LEU A 340 29.32 15.65 -12.56
N GLY A 341 28.57 16.17 -13.53
CA GLY A 341 27.57 17.21 -13.29
C GLY A 341 26.53 16.80 -12.24
N CYS A 342 26.00 15.57 -12.35
CA CYS A 342 25.00 15.05 -11.41
C CYS A 342 25.52 14.98 -9.97
N ILE A 343 26.79 14.61 -9.75
CA ILE A 343 27.41 14.59 -8.41
C ILE A 343 27.37 15.99 -7.77
N PHE A 344 27.84 17.00 -8.50
CA PHE A 344 27.84 18.38 -7.98
C PHE A 344 26.41 18.92 -7.79
N GLY A 345 25.47 18.54 -8.65
CA GLY A 345 24.05 18.89 -8.50
C GLY A 345 23.42 18.28 -7.25
N ALA A 346 23.71 17.00 -6.97
CA ALA A 346 23.23 16.31 -5.77
C ALA A 346 23.79 16.96 -4.48
N ILE A 347 25.08 17.35 -4.49
CA ILE A 347 25.69 18.08 -3.35
C ILE A 347 25.03 19.44 -3.16
N LEU A 348 24.76 20.19 -4.24
CA LEU A 348 24.07 21.49 -4.12
C LEU A 348 22.68 21.31 -3.49
N SER A 349 21.96 20.25 -3.89
CA SER A 349 20.60 19.94 -3.41
C SER A 349 20.53 19.82 -1.88
N LEU A 350 21.60 19.34 -1.23
CA LEU A 350 21.70 19.27 0.23
C LEU A 350 21.57 20.65 0.89
N PHE A 351 22.16 21.68 0.28
CA PHE A 351 22.14 23.04 0.83
C PHE A 351 20.91 23.84 0.39
N THR A 352 20.45 23.61 -0.84
CA THR A 352 19.35 24.38 -1.44
C THR A 352 17.97 23.80 -1.13
N GLY A 353 17.88 22.50 -0.89
CA GLY A 353 16.64 21.77 -0.69
C GLY A 353 15.82 22.33 0.48
N ASP A 354 16.43 22.47 1.65
CA ASP A 354 15.72 22.93 2.86
C ASP A 354 15.62 24.45 2.92
N ARG A 355 16.51 25.17 2.22
CA ARG A 355 16.49 26.64 2.17
C ARG A 355 15.36 27.16 1.28
N PHE A 356 15.26 26.67 0.05
CA PHE A 356 14.29 27.17 -0.93
C PHE A 356 12.99 26.35 -0.99
N GLY A 357 13.01 25.14 -0.45
CA GLY A 357 11.92 24.18 -0.54
C GLY A 357 11.92 23.44 -1.89
N ARG A 358 11.22 22.31 -1.92
CA ARG A 358 11.31 21.34 -3.02
C ARG A 358 10.92 21.93 -4.40
N ARG A 359 9.76 22.61 -4.50
CA ARG A 359 9.28 23.21 -5.77
C ARG A 359 10.29 24.15 -6.42
N LYS A 360 10.88 25.06 -5.64
CA LYS A 360 11.85 26.03 -6.17
C LYS A 360 13.16 25.35 -6.60
N ASN A 361 13.56 24.31 -5.85
CA ASN A 361 14.76 23.55 -6.19
C ASN A 361 14.57 22.75 -7.50
N VAL A 362 13.38 22.19 -7.75
CA VAL A 362 13.05 21.56 -9.03
C VAL A 362 13.09 22.56 -10.19
N VAL A 363 12.53 23.76 -10.02
CA VAL A 363 12.57 24.82 -11.05
C VAL A 363 14.02 25.26 -11.33
N LEU A 364 14.85 25.39 -10.29
CA LEU A 364 16.27 25.68 -10.42
C LEU A 364 16.99 24.59 -11.23
N GLY A 365 16.75 23.31 -10.92
CA GLY A 365 17.28 22.18 -11.68
C GLY A 365 16.85 22.20 -13.14
N CYS A 366 15.56 22.47 -13.42
CA CYS A 366 15.05 22.67 -14.78
C CYS A 366 15.76 23.80 -15.54
N GLY A 367 16.11 24.90 -14.87
CA GLY A 367 16.86 26.01 -15.48
C GLY A 367 18.25 25.56 -15.96
N PHE A 368 18.98 24.81 -15.14
CA PHE A 368 20.28 24.25 -15.54
C PHE A 368 20.15 23.25 -16.69
N ILE A 369 19.13 22.37 -16.67
CA ILE A 369 18.86 21.44 -17.79
C ILE A 369 18.59 22.22 -19.08
N PHE A 370 17.77 23.28 -19.00
CA PHE A 370 17.44 24.10 -20.15
C PHE A 370 18.68 24.75 -20.78
N ILE A 371 19.50 25.40 -19.96
CA ILE A 371 20.75 26.06 -20.39
C ILE A 371 21.72 25.03 -20.97
N GLY A 372 21.95 23.92 -20.25
CA GLY A 372 22.85 22.86 -20.69
C GLY A 372 22.39 22.19 -21.99
N GLY A 373 21.09 21.95 -22.16
CA GLY A 373 20.52 21.38 -23.38
C GLY A 373 20.61 22.32 -24.59
N ILE A 374 20.41 23.63 -24.40
CA ILE A 374 20.63 24.62 -25.47
C ILE A 374 22.10 24.68 -25.87
N LEU A 375 23.03 24.67 -24.90
CA LEU A 375 24.46 24.66 -25.20
C LEU A 375 24.88 23.43 -26.01
N GLN A 376 24.27 22.27 -25.74
CA GLN A 376 24.48 21.05 -26.51
C GLN A 376 23.86 21.14 -27.92
N ALA A 377 22.61 21.60 -28.03
CA ALA A 377 21.89 21.68 -29.30
C ALA A 377 22.46 22.76 -30.26
N THR A 378 23.06 23.83 -29.71
CA THR A 378 23.64 24.95 -30.48
C THR A 378 25.15 24.81 -30.70
N ALA A 379 25.73 23.63 -30.44
CA ALA A 379 27.15 23.40 -30.66
C ALA A 379 27.51 23.70 -32.15
N PRO A 380 28.36 24.71 -32.41
CA PRO A 380 28.71 25.14 -33.74
C PRO A 380 29.70 24.15 -34.36
N ALA A 381 29.54 23.87 -35.64
CA ALA A 381 30.44 22.97 -36.37
C ALA A 381 31.89 23.49 -36.47
N ASN A 382 32.10 24.81 -36.31
CA ASN A 382 33.36 25.46 -36.68
C ASN A 382 34.27 25.84 -35.50
N ILE A 383 33.79 25.80 -34.24
CA ILE A 383 34.57 26.21 -33.06
C ILE A 383 34.38 25.20 -31.92
N SER A 384 35.38 24.33 -31.73
CA SER A 384 35.50 23.37 -30.62
C SER A 384 34.17 22.73 -30.17
N PRO A 385 33.47 21.98 -31.05
CA PRO A 385 32.16 21.38 -30.77
C PRO A 385 32.18 20.49 -29.52
N SER A 386 33.27 19.73 -29.32
CA SER A 386 33.47 18.85 -28.17
C SER A 386 33.48 19.59 -26.84
N PHE A 387 34.10 20.77 -26.76
CA PHE A 387 34.17 21.55 -25.53
C PHE A 387 32.80 22.09 -25.10
N ARG A 388 32.01 22.60 -26.06
CA ARG A 388 30.65 23.09 -25.79
C ARG A 388 29.71 21.94 -25.43
N MET A 389 29.85 20.79 -26.08
CA MET A 389 29.11 19.58 -25.72
C MET A 389 29.41 19.14 -24.28
N ILE A 390 30.69 19.01 -23.91
CA ILE A 390 31.09 18.63 -22.55
C ILE A 390 30.59 19.65 -21.52
N THR A 391 30.77 20.94 -21.79
CA THR A 391 30.30 22.02 -20.88
C THR A 391 28.78 21.97 -20.71
N GLY A 392 28.04 21.82 -21.81
CA GLY A 392 26.58 21.70 -21.77
C GLY A 392 26.12 20.45 -21.03
N ARG A 393 26.86 19.34 -21.10
CA ARG A 393 26.59 18.11 -20.37
C ARG A 393 26.84 18.22 -18.87
N ILE A 394 27.90 18.91 -18.46
CA ILE A 394 28.16 19.18 -17.03
C ILE A 394 27.03 20.04 -16.45
N ILE A 395 26.62 21.09 -17.17
CA ILE A 395 25.54 21.99 -16.74
C ILE A 395 24.18 21.26 -16.71
N ALA A 396 23.85 20.49 -17.75
CA ALA A 396 22.62 19.70 -17.77
C ALA A 396 22.62 18.62 -16.67
N GLY A 397 23.76 17.96 -16.45
CA GLY A 397 23.96 16.99 -15.38
C GLY A 397 23.75 17.61 -14.00
N PHE A 398 24.23 18.84 -13.79
CA PHE A 398 23.99 19.59 -12.55
C PHE A 398 22.50 19.75 -12.26
N GLY A 399 21.73 20.16 -13.26
CA GLY A 399 20.28 20.30 -13.13
C GLY A 399 19.56 18.96 -12.87
N ILE A 400 20.02 17.87 -13.47
CA ILE A 400 19.46 16.54 -13.22
C ILE A 400 19.83 16.02 -11.83
N GLY A 401 21.05 16.24 -11.34
CA GLY A 401 21.42 15.87 -9.97
C GLY A 401 20.56 16.55 -8.89
N VAL A 402 20.23 17.83 -9.10
CA VAL A 402 19.30 18.57 -8.21
C VAL A 402 17.90 17.96 -8.26
N ASN A 403 17.40 17.62 -9.45
CA ASN A 403 16.06 17.05 -9.63
C ASN A 403 15.96 15.61 -9.08
N ALA A 404 16.89 14.74 -9.43
CA ALA A 404 16.93 13.34 -9.03
C ALA A 404 17.01 13.13 -7.50
N THR A 405 17.46 14.15 -6.77
CA THR A 405 17.44 14.15 -5.30
C THR A 405 16.18 14.81 -4.74
N THR A 406 15.73 15.91 -5.33
CA THR A 406 14.61 16.69 -4.78
C THR A 406 13.25 16.04 -5.02
N ILE A 407 13.04 15.46 -6.19
CA ILE A 407 11.72 14.97 -6.59
C ILE A 407 11.27 13.78 -5.73
N PRO A 408 12.10 12.74 -5.47
CA PRO A 408 11.67 11.62 -4.62
C PRO A 408 11.35 12.06 -3.19
N MET A 409 12.14 13.00 -2.66
CA MET A 409 11.87 13.58 -1.35
C MET A 409 10.54 14.33 -1.32
N TRP A 410 10.29 15.17 -2.33
CA TRP A 410 9.04 15.92 -2.42
C TRP A 410 7.85 14.97 -2.52
N GLN A 411 7.99 13.87 -3.27
CA GLN A 411 6.90 12.91 -3.45
C GLN A 411 6.61 12.16 -2.17
N ALA A 412 7.64 11.73 -1.44
CA ALA A 412 7.50 11.12 -0.13
C ALA A 412 6.77 12.06 0.86
N GLU A 413 7.12 13.35 0.84
CA GLU A 413 6.54 14.37 1.70
C GLU A 413 5.09 14.73 1.33
N THR A 414 4.64 14.46 0.10
CA THR A 414 3.26 14.72 -0.37
C THR A 414 2.39 13.47 -0.48
N SER A 415 2.97 12.28 -0.23
CA SER A 415 2.26 10.99 -0.31
C SER A 415 1.82 10.50 1.06
N ARG A 416 0.60 9.95 1.12
CA ARG A 416 0.10 9.22 2.30
C ARG A 416 0.96 7.98 2.57
N PRO A 417 1.18 7.61 3.84
CA PRO A 417 2.05 6.49 4.21
C PRO A 417 1.69 5.17 3.50
N HIS A 418 0.40 4.83 3.43
CA HIS A 418 -0.08 3.56 2.86
C HIS A 418 0.05 3.46 1.32
N LEU A 419 0.17 4.59 0.62
CA LEU A 419 0.32 4.63 -0.85
C LEU A 419 1.73 4.99 -1.31
N ARG A 420 2.59 5.41 -0.38
CA ARG A 420 3.93 5.93 -0.68
C ARG A 420 4.73 4.93 -1.50
N GLY A 421 4.69 3.64 -1.16
CA GLY A 421 5.38 2.59 -1.90
C GLY A 421 4.97 2.50 -3.37
N ARG A 422 3.66 2.56 -3.66
CA ARG A 422 3.12 2.48 -5.03
C ARG A 422 3.41 3.73 -5.85
N LEU A 423 3.32 4.91 -5.23
CA LEU A 423 3.63 6.17 -5.89
C LEU A 423 5.14 6.26 -6.22
N VAL A 424 6.01 5.91 -5.28
CA VAL A 424 7.47 5.85 -5.50
C VAL A 424 7.83 4.82 -6.57
N ALA A 425 7.13 3.69 -6.63
CA ALA A 425 7.37 2.72 -7.69
C ALA A 425 6.97 3.26 -9.08
N PHE A 426 5.84 3.97 -9.16
CA PHE A 426 5.41 4.66 -10.38
C PHE A 426 6.42 5.73 -10.83
N GLU A 427 6.97 6.49 -9.88
CA GLU A 427 8.06 7.45 -10.12
C GLU A 427 9.26 6.80 -10.80
N LEU A 428 9.71 5.63 -10.34
CA LEU A 428 10.85 4.90 -10.93
C LEU A 428 10.55 4.37 -12.34
N THR A 429 9.29 4.32 -12.76
CA THR A 429 8.86 3.85 -14.08
C THR A 429 8.76 4.99 -15.10
N CYS A 430 8.42 6.22 -14.67
CA CYS A 430 8.28 7.38 -15.55
C CYS A 430 9.55 7.77 -16.35
N PRO A 431 10.77 7.81 -15.77
CA PRO A 431 12.02 8.04 -16.48
C PRO A 431 12.20 7.12 -17.69
N VAL A 432 11.86 5.85 -17.51
CA VAL A 432 12.00 4.78 -18.51
C VAL A 432 11.18 5.10 -19.76
N GLY A 433 10.01 5.72 -19.59
CA GLY A 433 9.20 6.20 -20.72
C GLY A 433 9.97 7.22 -21.58
N GLY A 434 10.83 8.03 -20.97
CA GLY A 434 11.72 8.95 -21.68
C GLY A 434 12.85 8.27 -22.41
N PHE A 435 13.44 7.24 -21.80
CA PHE A 435 14.40 6.38 -22.47
C PHE A 435 13.81 5.74 -23.73
N VAL A 436 12.60 5.17 -23.61
CA VAL A 436 11.85 4.57 -24.73
C VAL A 436 11.55 5.60 -25.81
N LEU A 437 10.98 6.73 -25.43
CA LEU A 437 10.64 7.82 -26.37
C LEU A 437 11.88 8.25 -27.16
N THR A 438 13.03 8.36 -26.51
CA THR A 438 14.27 8.79 -27.16
C THR A 438 14.83 7.77 -28.14
N ASN A 439 14.79 6.48 -27.80
CA ASN A 439 15.21 5.43 -28.72
C ASN A 439 14.34 5.43 -29.99
N TRP A 440 13.03 5.64 -29.86
CA TRP A 440 12.12 5.77 -31.01
C TRP A 440 12.34 7.05 -31.82
N ILE A 441 12.61 8.18 -31.15
CA ILE A 441 12.97 9.43 -31.82
C ILE A 441 14.27 9.26 -32.61
N ASN A 442 15.29 8.65 -32.01
CA ASN A 442 16.57 8.36 -32.67
C ASN A 442 16.36 7.49 -33.91
N PHE A 443 15.50 6.46 -33.82
CA PHE A 443 15.09 5.67 -34.98
C PHE A 443 14.38 6.53 -36.04
N GLY A 444 13.43 7.39 -35.66
CA GLY A 444 12.73 8.29 -36.58
C GLY A 444 13.67 9.25 -37.33
N PHE A 445 14.74 9.71 -36.70
CA PHE A 445 15.72 10.57 -37.35
C PHE A 445 16.70 9.82 -38.28
N THR A 446 16.68 8.49 -38.32
CA THR A 446 17.45 7.72 -39.31
C THR A 446 17.00 7.96 -40.75
N TYR A 447 15.76 8.41 -40.96
CA TYR A 447 15.26 8.80 -42.29
C TYR A 447 15.83 10.14 -42.78
N LEU A 448 16.56 10.87 -41.92
CA LEU A 448 17.19 12.17 -42.23
C LEU A 448 18.70 12.15 -41.90
N PRO A 449 19.50 11.26 -42.52
CA PRO A 449 20.87 10.96 -42.08
C PRO A 449 21.86 12.12 -42.25
N ASP A 450 21.66 12.98 -43.26
CA ASP A 450 22.60 14.07 -43.59
C ASP A 450 22.25 15.42 -42.95
N ASN A 451 21.10 15.52 -42.26
CA ASN A 451 20.66 16.76 -41.64
C ASN A 451 21.12 16.85 -40.18
N GLU A 452 21.72 17.98 -39.80
CA GLU A 452 22.12 18.26 -38.40
C GLU A 452 20.94 18.27 -37.42
N VAL A 453 19.72 18.43 -37.93
CA VAL A 453 18.48 18.32 -37.16
C VAL A 453 18.38 16.96 -36.44
N SER A 454 18.93 15.90 -37.05
CA SER A 454 18.85 14.53 -36.54
C SER A 454 19.43 14.34 -35.12
N TRP A 455 20.46 15.10 -34.76
CA TRP A 455 21.09 15.03 -33.44
C TRP A 455 20.80 16.26 -32.57
N ARG A 456 20.54 17.44 -33.19
CA ARG A 456 20.20 18.68 -32.47
C ARG A 456 18.78 18.68 -31.91
N PHE A 457 17.79 18.17 -32.65
CA PHE A 457 16.40 18.16 -32.19
C PHE A 457 16.21 17.31 -30.94
N PRO A 458 16.72 16.06 -30.86
CA PRO A 458 16.58 15.26 -29.64
C PRO A 458 17.25 15.95 -28.43
N LEU A 459 18.40 16.60 -28.61
CA LEU A 459 19.06 17.41 -27.57
C LEU A 459 18.23 18.63 -27.15
N GLY A 460 17.54 19.28 -28.08
CA GLY A 460 16.67 20.42 -27.80
C GLY A 460 15.33 20.03 -27.15
N LEU A 461 14.81 18.83 -27.45
CA LEU A 461 13.57 18.32 -26.86
C LEU A 461 13.67 18.24 -25.33
N GLN A 462 14.85 17.96 -24.78
CA GLN A 462 15.06 17.88 -23.34
C GLN A 462 14.83 19.23 -22.67
N SER A 463 15.24 20.31 -23.36
CA SER A 463 15.09 21.69 -22.90
C SER A 463 13.62 22.10 -22.93
N LEU A 464 12.88 21.65 -23.96
CA LEU A 464 11.42 21.88 -24.04
C LEU A 464 10.68 21.18 -22.90
N LEU A 465 11.01 19.91 -22.61
CA LEU A 465 10.42 19.18 -21.49
C LEU A 465 10.78 19.81 -20.13
N ALA A 466 12.01 20.29 -19.98
CA ALA A 466 12.44 21.01 -18.77
C ALA A 466 11.65 22.31 -18.56
N LEU A 467 11.40 23.09 -19.63
CA LEU A 467 10.53 24.28 -19.55
C LEU A 467 9.09 23.92 -19.21
N GLY A 468 8.54 22.87 -19.83
CA GLY A 468 7.20 22.39 -19.51
C GLY A 468 7.07 22.02 -18.02
N THR A 469 8.07 21.33 -17.48
CA THR A 469 8.12 21.02 -16.04
C THR A 469 8.20 22.30 -15.20
N ALA A 470 9.09 23.23 -15.56
CA ALA A 470 9.25 24.49 -14.84
C ALA A 470 7.96 25.34 -14.84
N GLY A 471 7.16 25.26 -15.92
CA GLY A 471 5.85 25.91 -16.01
C GLY A 471 4.78 25.26 -15.14
N ILE A 472 4.79 23.94 -14.99
CA ILE A 472 3.76 23.19 -14.23
C ILE A 472 4.03 23.19 -12.71
N VAL A 473 5.30 23.08 -12.29
CA VAL A 473 5.70 22.96 -10.88
C VAL A 473 5.12 24.06 -9.96
N PRO A 474 5.03 25.35 -10.36
CA PRO A 474 4.43 26.40 -9.53
C PRO A 474 2.98 26.14 -9.12
N PHE A 475 2.21 25.41 -9.95
CA PHE A 475 0.81 25.08 -9.71
C PHE A 475 0.63 23.88 -8.76
N GLN A 476 1.71 23.15 -8.45
CA GLN A 476 1.66 21.99 -7.57
C GLN A 476 1.72 22.37 -6.09
N VAL A 477 1.25 21.49 -5.22
CA VAL A 477 1.22 21.75 -3.77
C VAL A 477 2.63 21.83 -3.18
N LYS A 478 2.82 22.68 -2.17
CA LYS A 478 4.07 22.72 -1.41
C LYS A 478 4.17 21.46 -0.55
N SER A 479 5.40 21.02 -0.26
CA SER A 479 5.64 19.98 0.75
C SER A 479 5.11 20.44 2.12
N PRO A 480 4.17 19.70 2.73
CA PRO A 480 3.67 19.99 4.07
C PRO A 480 4.76 19.90 5.14
N ARG A 481 5.63 18.88 5.06
CA ARG A 481 6.78 18.72 5.97
C ARG A 481 7.69 19.94 5.93
N TRP A 482 8.06 20.41 4.74
CA TRP A 482 8.92 21.59 4.60
C TRP A 482 8.27 22.87 5.15
N LEU A 483 6.94 23.00 5.02
CA LEU A 483 6.20 24.12 5.60
C LEU A 483 6.21 24.08 7.13
N CYS A 484 6.06 22.90 7.74
CA CYS A 484 6.19 22.70 9.19
C CYS A 484 7.62 23.03 9.66
N LEU A 485 8.65 22.60 8.91
CA LEU A 485 10.05 22.94 9.20
C LEU A 485 10.28 24.46 9.26
N LYS A 486 9.64 25.23 8.37
CA LYS A 486 9.69 26.70 8.35
C LYS A 486 8.74 27.39 9.33
N GLY A 487 7.98 26.65 10.15
CA GLY A 487 7.01 27.20 11.09
C GLY A 487 5.79 27.82 10.41
N LYS A 488 5.46 27.40 9.18
CA LYS A 488 4.34 27.91 8.39
C LYS A 488 3.13 26.97 8.46
N GLU A 489 2.65 26.71 9.67
CA GLU A 489 1.61 25.70 9.93
C GLU A 489 0.30 25.98 9.18
N GLY A 490 -0.15 27.23 9.10
CA GLY A 490 -1.37 27.58 8.35
C GLY A 490 -1.27 27.27 6.85
N GLU A 491 -0.10 27.48 6.24
CA GLU A 491 0.12 27.06 4.85
C GLU A 491 0.22 25.53 4.73
N ALA A 492 0.77 24.84 5.75
CA ALA A 492 0.89 23.39 5.78
C ALA A 492 -0.48 22.72 5.86
N LYS A 493 -1.35 23.19 6.76
CA LYS A 493 -2.75 22.76 6.90
C LYS A 493 -3.50 22.87 5.57
N GLY A 494 -3.36 24.01 4.89
CA GLY A 494 -3.96 24.22 3.56
C GLY A 494 -3.37 23.31 2.46
N ALA A 495 -2.08 22.95 2.55
CA ALA A 495 -1.46 22.01 1.61
C ALA A 495 -1.93 20.56 1.84
N ILE A 496 -2.07 20.13 3.10
CA ILE A 496 -2.58 18.80 3.48
C ILE A 496 -4.04 18.68 3.08
N ALA A 497 -4.87 19.68 3.38
CA ALA A 497 -6.28 19.73 2.96
C ALA A 497 -6.45 19.53 1.44
N ARG A 498 -5.61 20.22 0.63
CA ARG A 498 -5.60 20.05 -0.83
C ARG A 498 -5.12 18.67 -1.27
N LEU A 499 -4.09 18.14 -0.61
CA LEU A 499 -3.61 16.79 -0.89
C LEU A 499 -4.70 15.76 -0.61
N TYR A 500 -5.37 15.86 0.53
CA TYR A 500 -6.40 14.91 0.98
C TYR A 500 -7.75 15.15 0.32
N ALA A 501 -7.89 16.21 -0.49
CA ALA A 501 -9.15 16.67 -1.06
C ALA A 501 -10.24 16.89 -0.01
N LYS A 502 -9.84 17.41 1.16
CA LYS A 502 -10.69 17.62 2.34
C LYS A 502 -10.77 19.10 2.74
N PRO A 503 -11.81 19.52 3.49
CA PRO A 503 -11.84 20.83 4.12
C PRO A 503 -10.63 21.02 5.04
N VAL A 504 -10.24 22.28 5.25
CA VAL A 504 -9.10 22.62 6.12
C VAL A 504 -9.37 22.16 7.56
N GLU A 505 -10.61 22.23 8.02
CA GLU A 505 -11.02 21.90 9.40
C GLU A 505 -11.40 20.43 9.63
N ASP A 506 -11.01 19.53 8.72
CA ASP A 506 -11.23 18.09 8.90
C ASP A 506 -10.24 17.51 9.92
N ASP A 507 -10.71 16.60 10.79
CA ASP A 507 -9.91 16.00 11.86
C ASP A 507 -8.69 15.24 11.31
N GLU A 508 -8.80 14.57 10.14
CA GLU A 508 -7.68 13.85 9.51
C GLU A 508 -6.58 14.83 9.05
N VAL A 509 -6.96 16.05 8.65
CA VAL A 509 -6.01 17.10 8.26
C VAL A 509 -5.29 17.64 9.50
N TYR A 510 -5.99 17.76 10.62
CA TYR A 510 -5.42 18.21 11.89
C TYR A 510 -4.44 17.16 12.45
N GLU A 511 -4.85 15.90 12.53
CA GLU A 511 -4.02 14.79 12.99
C GLU A 511 -2.73 14.65 12.15
N SER A 512 -2.85 14.71 10.82
CA SER A 512 -1.70 14.65 9.91
C SER A 512 -0.74 15.84 10.08
N LEU A 513 -1.28 17.04 10.33
CA LEU A 513 -0.47 18.21 10.63
C LEU A 513 0.30 18.05 11.95
N GLU A 514 -0.37 17.54 12.98
CA GLU A 514 0.20 17.37 14.32
C GLU A 514 1.32 16.31 14.32
N LEU A 515 1.10 15.16 13.66
CA LEU A 515 2.14 14.15 13.44
C LEU A 515 3.37 14.71 12.71
N MET A 516 3.17 15.52 11.66
CA MET A 516 4.28 16.14 10.95
C MET A 516 4.99 17.21 11.77
N ARG A 517 4.24 17.98 12.57
CA ARG A 517 4.78 18.99 13.47
C ARG A 517 5.67 18.34 14.52
N GLU A 518 5.16 17.33 15.21
CA GLU A 518 5.87 16.62 16.27
C GLU A 518 7.16 15.98 15.73
N ALA A 519 7.09 15.32 14.57
CA ALA A 519 8.27 14.77 13.91
C ALA A 519 9.32 15.85 13.56
N THR A 520 8.88 17.05 13.19
CA THR A 520 9.77 18.16 12.81
C THR A 520 10.32 18.92 14.01
N GLU A 521 9.57 18.98 15.11
CA GLU A 521 10.03 19.54 16.40
C GLU A 521 11.10 18.64 17.01
N ARG A 522 10.87 17.32 17.01
CA ARG A 522 11.90 16.33 17.42
C ARG A 522 13.18 16.45 16.59
N GLU A 523 13.07 16.58 15.27
CA GLU A 523 14.23 16.78 14.38
C GLU A 523 14.99 18.09 14.67
N LYS A 524 14.30 19.14 15.15
CA LYS A 524 14.94 20.39 15.57
C LYS A 524 15.61 20.28 16.94
N GLU A 525 15.04 19.50 17.85
CA GLU A 525 15.55 19.25 19.21
C GLU A 525 16.79 18.35 19.19
N GLU A 526 16.80 17.34 18.34
CA GLU A 526 17.95 16.44 18.15
C GLU A 526 19.13 17.12 17.44
N GLY A 527 18.89 18.28 16.81
CA GLY A 527 19.91 19.07 16.12
C GLY A 527 20.30 18.51 14.75
N GLN A 528 20.92 19.36 13.91
CA GLN A 528 21.43 18.89 12.61
C GLN A 528 22.59 17.93 12.82
N VAL A 529 22.40 16.66 12.44
CA VAL A 529 23.44 15.63 12.47
C VAL A 529 24.69 16.15 11.76
N GLY A 530 25.78 16.33 12.50
CA GLY A 530 27.02 16.86 11.93
C GLY A 530 27.64 15.83 10.97
N TRP A 531 28.35 16.29 9.93
CA TRP A 531 29.11 15.41 9.02
C TRP A 531 30.07 14.45 9.75
N ARG A 532 30.52 14.82 10.95
CA ARG A 532 31.37 13.99 11.83
C ARG A 532 30.58 12.90 12.57
N GLU A 533 29.32 13.15 12.85
CA GLU A 533 28.39 12.25 13.54
C GLU A 533 27.86 11.20 12.55
N ALA A 534 27.60 11.60 11.30
CA ALA A 534 27.30 10.68 10.20
C ALA A 534 28.43 9.65 9.92
N LEU A 535 29.68 9.99 10.28
CA LEU A 535 30.84 9.12 10.15
C LEU A 535 31.15 8.30 11.42
N ARG A 536 30.44 8.55 12.53
CA ARG A 536 30.58 7.78 13.77
C ARG A 536 29.53 6.69 13.83
N ASN A 537 29.94 5.53 14.35
CA ASN A 537 29.06 4.40 14.54
C ASN A 537 28.42 4.51 15.94
N GLU A 538 27.48 5.43 16.09
CA GLU A 538 26.73 5.68 17.34
C GLU A 538 25.43 4.87 17.40
N ARG A 539 24.57 5.16 18.40
CA ARG A 539 23.36 4.42 18.78
C ARG A 539 22.39 4.13 17.61
N GLN A 540 22.36 5.00 16.59
CA GLN A 540 21.53 4.87 15.38
C GLN A 540 22.17 4.06 14.24
N GLN A 541 23.42 3.56 14.37
CA GLN A 541 24.17 2.86 13.31
C GLN A 541 24.19 3.59 11.95
N THR A 542 24.20 4.92 11.97
CA THR A 542 24.11 5.79 10.78
C THR A 542 25.18 5.46 9.73
N LEU A 543 26.42 5.20 10.15
CA LEU A 543 27.49 4.78 9.24
C LEU A 543 27.16 3.46 8.52
N ARG A 544 26.59 2.47 9.22
CA ARG A 544 26.18 1.20 8.63
C ARG A 544 25.06 1.42 7.60
N ARG A 545 24.09 2.28 7.89
CA ARG A 545 22.99 2.64 6.98
C ARG A 545 23.52 3.31 5.71
N ILE A 546 24.39 4.32 5.86
CA ILE A 546 25.05 4.99 4.74
C ILE A 546 25.85 4.00 3.90
N LEU A 547 26.65 3.13 4.53
CA LEU A 547 27.44 2.13 3.82
C LEU A 547 26.58 1.08 3.10
N LEU A 548 25.46 0.64 3.68
CA LEU A 548 24.53 -0.27 3.02
C LEU A 548 23.89 0.40 1.80
N GLY A 549 23.45 1.65 1.93
CA GLY A 549 22.91 2.44 0.82
C GLY A 549 23.94 2.72 -0.28
N MET A 550 25.17 3.06 0.09
CA MET A 550 26.26 3.29 -0.86
C MET A 550 26.62 1.99 -1.60
N ARG A 551 26.78 0.87 -0.89
CA ARG A 551 27.06 -0.44 -1.51
C ARG A 551 25.97 -0.85 -2.48
N ALA A 552 24.70 -0.64 -2.12
CA ALA A 552 23.56 -0.89 -3.00
C ALA A 552 23.63 -0.09 -4.31
N ASN A 553 23.89 1.22 -4.23
CA ASN A 553 24.02 2.08 -5.41
C ASN A 553 25.24 1.72 -6.26
N VAL A 554 26.37 1.35 -5.63
CA VAL A 554 27.56 0.88 -6.35
C VAL A 554 27.27 -0.44 -7.08
N MET A 555 26.63 -1.41 -6.41
CA MET A 555 26.25 -2.68 -7.04
C MET A 555 25.33 -2.45 -8.24
N GLN A 556 24.35 -1.55 -8.13
CA GLN A 556 23.45 -1.20 -9.23
C GLN A 556 24.22 -0.73 -10.48
N GLN A 557 25.23 0.13 -10.31
CA GLN A 557 26.05 0.63 -11.42
C GLN A 557 27.01 -0.44 -11.97
N MET A 558 27.60 -1.26 -11.09
CA MET A 558 28.56 -2.31 -11.45
C MET A 558 27.95 -3.46 -12.25
N VAL A 559 26.64 -3.65 -12.17
CA VAL A 559 25.90 -4.61 -12.99
C VAL A 559 25.96 -4.24 -14.49
N GLY A 560 26.36 -3.02 -14.86
CA GLY A 560 26.64 -2.66 -16.25
C GLY A 560 25.42 -2.16 -17.03
N VAL A 561 24.37 -1.71 -16.34
CA VAL A 561 23.15 -1.17 -16.96
C VAL A 561 23.44 -0.07 -17.97
N ASN A 562 24.34 0.85 -17.66
CA ASN A 562 24.69 1.96 -18.55
C ASN A 562 25.42 1.52 -19.81
N VAL A 563 26.15 0.39 -19.76
CA VAL A 563 26.85 -0.14 -20.94
C VAL A 563 25.83 -0.63 -21.96
N VAL A 564 24.84 -1.39 -21.51
CA VAL A 564 23.75 -1.85 -22.37
C VAL A 564 22.91 -0.65 -22.81
N ALA A 565 22.49 0.23 -21.89
CA ALA A 565 21.62 1.36 -22.21
C ALA A 565 22.23 2.36 -23.22
N TYR A 566 23.54 2.66 -23.12
CA TYR A 566 24.20 3.67 -23.97
C TYR A 566 24.83 3.09 -25.22
N TYR A 567 25.28 1.84 -25.20
CA TYR A 567 26.10 1.30 -26.28
C TYR A 567 25.44 0.15 -27.04
N LEU A 568 24.23 -0.28 -26.68
CA LEU A 568 23.54 -1.38 -27.37
C LEU A 568 23.48 -1.20 -28.90
N PRO A 569 23.09 -0.04 -29.47
CA PRO A 569 23.11 0.14 -30.92
C PRO A 569 24.52 -0.04 -31.52
N VAL A 570 25.54 0.51 -30.86
CA VAL A 570 26.94 0.45 -31.30
C VAL A 570 27.48 -0.97 -31.19
N VAL A 571 27.11 -1.71 -30.15
CA VAL A 571 27.49 -3.12 -29.94
C VAL A 571 26.85 -4.00 -31.02
N LEU A 572 25.56 -3.81 -31.30
CA LEU A 572 24.84 -4.54 -32.36
C LEU A 572 25.42 -4.26 -33.75
N GLU A 573 25.82 -3.02 -34.03
CA GLU A 573 26.44 -2.66 -35.31
C GLU A 573 27.88 -3.17 -35.43
N ARG A 574 28.76 -2.82 -34.47
CA ARG A 574 30.21 -3.09 -34.58
C ARG A 574 30.60 -4.52 -34.22
N SER A 575 29.93 -5.12 -33.23
CA SER A 575 30.31 -6.45 -32.73
C SER A 575 29.52 -7.57 -33.40
N PHE A 576 28.24 -7.34 -33.69
CA PHE A 576 27.36 -8.33 -34.28
C PHE A 576 27.17 -8.17 -35.80
N GLY A 577 27.58 -7.03 -36.38
CA GLY A 577 27.52 -6.78 -37.82
C GLY A 577 26.11 -6.48 -38.34
N PHE A 578 25.18 -6.06 -37.48
CA PHE A 578 23.85 -5.63 -37.92
C PHE A 578 23.93 -4.26 -38.62
N SER A 579 22.96 -4.00 -39.50
CA SER A 579 22.82 -2.67 -40.09
C SER A 579 22.41 -1.65 -39.02
N THR A 580 22.86 -0.40 -39.15
CA THR A 580 22.54 0.70 -38.22
C THR A 580 21.04 0.81 -37.93
N ARG A 581 20.21 0.64 -38.96
CA ARG A 581 18.74 0.67 -38.84
C ARG A 581 18.20 -0.50 -38.01
N MET A 582 18.71 -1.71 -38.21
CA MET A 582 18.30 -2.88 -37.43
C MET A 582 18.74 -2.75 -35.97
N SER A 583 19.98 -2.28 -35.73
CA SER A 583 20.50 -2.04 -34.38
C SER A 583 19.66 -1.03 -33.58
N LEU A 584 19.20 0.04 -34.22
CA LEU A 584 18.32 1.04 -33.59
C LEU A 584 16.91 0.51 -33.33
N ILE A 585 16.34 -0.31 -34.22
CA ILE A 585 15.04 -0.97 -33.99
C ILE A 585 15.15 -1.92 -32.80
N LEU A 586 16.20 -2.76 -32.75
CA LEU A 586 16.42 -3.69 -31.65
C LEU A 586 16.61 -2.94 -30.33
N SER A 587 17.36 -1.84 -30.31
CA SER A 587 17.51 -0.98 -29.11
C SER A 587 16.19 -0.35 -28.67
N ALA A 588 15.35 0.07 -29.61
CA ALA A 588 14.02 0.60 -29.29
C ALA A 588 13.08 -0.49 -28.74
N CYS A 589 13.10 -1.70 -29.31
CA CYS A 589 12.35 -2.85 -28.79
C CYS A 589 12.82 -3.25 -27.39
N ASP A 590 14.14 -3.31 -27.18
CA ASP A 590 14.76 -3.60 -25.89
C ASP A 590 14.37 -2.56 -24.82
N SER A 591 14.33 -1.28 -25.17
CA SER A 591 13.85 -0.22 -24.28
C SER A 591 12.39 -0.41 -23.84
N MET A 592 11.50 -0.91 -24.72
CA MET A 592 10.10 -1.18 -24.35
C MET A 592 10.00 -2.35 -23.38
N GLN A 593 10.83 -3.37 -23.57
CA GLN A 593 10.94 -4.49 -22.65
C GLN A 593 11.42 -4.02 -21.27
N TRP A 594 12.33 -3.05 -21.22
CA TRP A 594 12.78 -2.44 -19.97
C TRP A 594 11.65 -1.72 -19.21
N MET A 595 10.70 -1.10 -19.92
CA MET A 595 9.51 -0.48 -19.35
C MET A 595 8.49 -1.54 -18.86
N PHE A 596 8.23 -2.57 -19.67
CA PHE A 596 7.29 -3.64 -19.33
C PHE A 596 7.71 -4.42 -18.09
N TRP A 597 8.97 -4.91 -18.05
CA TRP A 597 9.46 -5.64 -16.88
C TRP A 597 9.65 -4.75 -15.64
N GLY A 598 9.78 -3.43 -15.84
CA GLY A 598 9.71 -2.47 -14.74
C GLY A 598 8.37 -2.54 -14.03
N ALA A 599 7.28 -2.47 -14.80
CA ALA A 599 5.92 -2.56 -14.25
C ALA A 599 5.63 -3.91 -13.58
N VAL A 600 6.07 -5.01 -14.19
CA VAL A 600 5.90 -6.36 -13.62
C VAL A 600 6.70 -6.54 -12.32
N ALA A 601 7.92 -6.02 -12.25
CA ALA A 601 8.75 -6.11 -11.05
C ALA A 601 8.15 -5.34 -9.87
N MET A 602 7.45 -4.22 -10.11
CA MET A 602 6.70 -3.52 -9.06
C MET A 602 5.67 -4.44 -8.39
N TRP A 603 4.87 -5.14 -9.19
CA TRP A 603 3.88 -6.08 -8.68
C TRP A 603 4.51 -7.30 -7.99
N ALA A 604 5.62 -7.81 -8.52
CA ALA A 604 6.31 -8.97 -7.95
C ALA A 604 6.97 -8.69 -6.60
N MET A 605 7.43 -7.45 -6.36
CA MET A 605 8.06 -7.07 -5.09
C MET A 605 7.16 -7.21 -3.87
N GLU A 606 5.88 -6.84 -4.00
CA GLU A 606 4.91 -6.92 -2.91
C GLU A 606 4.66 -8.39 -2.49
N ARG A 607 4.90 -9.37 -3.38
CA ARG A 607 4.60 -10.79 -3.15
C ARG A 607 5.78 -11.65 -2.71
N PHE A 608 6.97 -11.46 -3.31
CA PHE A 608 8.09 -12.41 -3.16
C PHE A 608 9.18 -11.97 -2.16
N GLY A 609 9.06 -10.75 -1.62
CA GLY A 609 10.03 -10.18 -0.70
C GLY A 609 11.33 -9.71 -1.37
N ARG A 610 11.90 -8.62 -0.85
CA ARG A 610 12.97 -7.84 -1.53
C ARG A 610 14.28 -8.60 -1.68
N LYS A 611 14.76 -9.28 -0.62
CA LYS A 611 16.07 -9.98 -0.63
C LYS A 611 16.15 -11.12 -1.64
N LYS A 612 15.08 -11.93 -1.74
CA LYS A 612 15.00 -13.06 -2.69
C LYS A 612 15.00 -12.55 -4.13
N LEU A 613 14.25 -11.48 -4.37
CA LEU A 613 14.15 -10.85 -5.69
C LEU A 613 15.49 -10.26 -6.16
N MET A 614 16.27 -9.69 -5.25
CA MET A 614 17.63 -9.18 -5.54
C MET A 614 18.61 -10.29 -5.90
N LEU A 615 18.65 -11.38 -5.11
CA LEU A 615 19.55 -12.50 -5.39
C LEU A 615 19.18 -13.21 -6.71
N PHE A 616 17.89 -13.36 -6.98
CA PHE A 616 17.37 -13.89 -8.24
C PHE A 616 17.80 -13.03 -9.43
N GLY A 617 17.64 -11.71 -9.33
CA GLY A 617 18.08 -10.78 -10.37
C GLY A 617 19.58 -10.84 -10.61
N ALA A 618 20.40 -10.82 -9.56
CA ALA A 618 21.86 -10.90 -9.68
C ALA A 618 22.33 -12.19 -10.37
N ALA A 619 21.76 -13.34 -9.96
CA ALA A 619 22.08 -14.64 -10.57
C ALA A 619 21.68 -14.67 -12.05
N GLY A 620 20.47 -14.23 -12.39
CA GLY A 620 19.99 -14.20 -13.77
C GLY A 620 20.80 -13.27 -14.67
N GLN A 621 21.19 -12.10 -14.18
CA GLN A 621 22.03 -11.16 -14.93
C GLN A 621 23.43 -11.70 -15.19
N SER A 622 24.03 -12.37 -14.20
CA SER A 622 25.34 -13.01 -14.36
C SER A 622 25.31 -14.08 -15.46
N LEU A 623 24.23 -14.88 -15.51
CA LEU A 623 24.02 -15.87 -16.56
C LEU A 623 23.84 -15.21 -17.93
N CYS A 624 23.05 -14.15 -18.03
CA CYS A 624 22.84 -13.40 -19.27
C CYS A 624 24.16 -12.86 -19.85
N PHE A 625 25.00 -12.21 -19.03
CA PHE A 625 26.29 -11.70 -19.49
C PHE A 625 27.28 -12.80 -19.84
N ALA A 626 27.30 -13.91 -19.10
CA ALA A 626 28.13 -15.07 -19.44
C ALA A 626 27.76 -15.64 -20.82
N MET A 627 26.46 -15.82 -21.08
CA MET A 627 25.95 -16.31 -22.36
C MET A 627 26.19 -15.32 -23.51
N ALA A 628 26.03 -14.02 -23.26
CA ALA A 628 26.34 -12.99 -24.25
C ALA A 628 27.84 -12.99 -24.62
N ALA A 629 28.74 -13.14 -23.64
CA ALA A 629 30.18 -13.21 -23.86
C ALA A 629 30.59 -14.47 -24.64
N ILE A 630 30.02 -15.64 -24.29
CA ILE A 630 30.26 -16.89 -25.02
C ILE A 630 29.77 -16.77 -26.47
N GLY A 631 28.58 -16.17 -26.68
CA GLY A 631 28.02 -15.98 -28.01
C GLY A 631 28.91 -15.09 -28.89
N LEU A 632 29.43 -13.98 -28.34
CA LEU A 632 30.41 -13.13 -29.04
C LEU A 632 31.71 -13.88 -29.36
N GLY A 633 32.24 -14.65 -28.40
CA GLY A 633 33.54 -15.33 -28.53
C GLY A 633 33.57 -16.39 -29.62
N VAL A 634 32.43 -17.05 -29.90
CA VAL A 634 32.31 -18.08 -30.95
C VAL A 634 32.12 -17.46 -32.33
N GLY A 635 31.50 -16.28 -32.44
CA GLY A 635 31.39 -15.51 -33.69
C GLY A 635 30.51 -16.11 -34.80
N SER A 636 29.76 -17.18 -34.52
CA SER A 636 28.78 -17.78 -35.44
C SER A 636 27.51 -16.92 -35.54
N LYS A 637 26.88 -16.84 -36.72
CA LYS A 637 25.59 -16.12 -36.89
C LYS A 637 24.50 -16.60 -35.93
N ALA A 638 24.44 -17.92 -35.65
CA ALA A 638 23.48 -18.48 -34.70
C ALA A 638 23.82 -18.05 -33.25
N MET A 639 25.10 -18.06 -32.89
CA MET A 639 25.56 -17.66 -31.56
C MET A 639 25.45 -16.16 -31.29
N ASN A 640 25.59 -15.35 -32.34
CA ASN A 640 25.30 -13.92 -32.30
C ASN A 640 23.82 -13.66 -31.99
N GLY A 641 22.90 -14.42 -32.59
CA GLY A 641 21.47 -14.36 -32.26
C GLY A 641 21.20 -14.74 -30.80
N VAL A 642 21.85 -15.79 -30.29
CA VAL A 642 21.76 -16.20 -28.89
C VAL A 642 22.22 -15.06 -27.95
N ALA A 643 23.35 -14.42 -28.23
CA ALA A 643 23.83 -13.32 -27.41
C ALA A 643 22.86 -12.13 -27.39
N VAL A 644 22.24 -11.78 -28.52
CA VAL A 644 21.20 -10.73 -28.56
C VAL A 644 20.00 -11.10 -27.69
N VAL A 645 19.52 -12.35 -27.75
CA VAL A 645 18.41 -12.81 -26.90
C VAL A 645 18.76 -12.70 -25.42
N PHE A 646 19.97 -13.08 -25.01
CA PHE A 646 20.39 -12.97 -23.61
C PHE A 646 20.58 -11.51 -23.13
N ILE A 647 20.93 -10.59 -24.04
CA ILE A 647 20.92 -9.14 -23.75
C ILE A 647 19.48 -8.63 -23.56
N PHE A 648 18.50 -9.12 -24.31
CA PHE A 648 17.09 -8.76 -24.10
C PHE A 648 16.57 -9.33 -22.78
N VAL A 649 16.92 -10.57 -22.46
CA VAL A 649 16.55 -11.24 -21.20
C VAL A 649 17.24 -10.60 -19.99
N TYR A 650 18.37 -9.90 -20.15
CA TYR A 650 19.03 -9.21 -19.05
C TYR A 650 18.11 -8.20 -18.34
N TYR A 651 17.25 -7.46 -19.06
CA TYR A 651 16.33 -6.50 -18.43
C TYR A 651 15.22 -7.15 -17.61
N PHE A 652 14.85 -8.40 -17.93
CA PHE A 652 13.92 -9.19 -17.12
C PHE A 652 14.49 -9.43 -15.72
N PHE A 653 15.78 -9.75 -15.60
CA PHE A 653 16.45 -9.98 -14.33
C PHE A 653 16.92 -8.69 -13.63
N LEU A 654 17.20 -7.62 -14.39
CA LEU A 654 17.63 -6.33 -13.85
C LEU A 654 16.58 -5.67 -12.95
N ARG A 655 15.30 -5.70 -13.34
CA ARG A 655 14.25 -4.96 -12.63
C ARG A 655 13.90 -5.51 -11.24
N PRO A 656 13.78 -6.83 -11.04
CA PRO A 656 13.81 -7.48 -9.74
C PRO A 656 14.92 -6.95 -8.80
N LEU A 657 16.12 -6.79 -9.37
CA LEU A 657 17.30 -6.34 -8.63
C LEU A 657 17.24 -4.83 -8.30
N VAL A 658 17.00 -3.97 -9.29
CA VAL A 658 16.99 -2.50 -9.14
C VAL A 658 15.90 -2.02 -8.17
N HIS A 659 14.68 -2.56 -8.28
CA HIS A 659 13.61 -2.13 -7.40
C HIS A 659 13.75 -2.64 -5.96
N GLY A 660 14.40 -3.81 -5.77
CA GLY A 660 14.80 -4.27 -4.45
C GLY A 660 15.78 -3.32 -3.73
N TYR A 661 16.58 -2.55 -4.49
CA TYR A 661 17.59 -1.60 -3.99
C TYR A 661 17.10 -0.17 -3.76
N GLN A 662 16.20 0.37 -4.59
CA GLN A 662 15.88 1.82 -4.55
C GLN A 662 14.83 2.21 -3.51
N ILE A 663 13.97 1.29 -3.08
CA ILE A 663 12.92 1.57 -2.08
C ILE A 663 13.45 1.64 -0.63
N PRO A 664 14.54 0.95 -0.23
CA PRO A 664 15.08 1.10 1.13
C PRO A 664 15.99 2.33 1.35
N VAL A 665 16.76 2.76 0.36
CA VAL A 665 17.94 3.63 0.63
C VAL A 665 17.59 5.10 0.95
N PRO A 666 16.58 5.73 0.33
CA PRO A 666 16.11 7.05 0.77
C PRO A 666 15.24 7.00 2.04
N PHE A 667 14.83 5.81 2.50
CA PHE A 667 13.71 5.64 3.43
C PHE A 667 14.06 4.89 4.73
N GLY A 668 15.29 4.39 4.87
CA GLY A 668 15.76 3.76 6.11
C GLY A 668 15.63 4.68 7.32
N ASP A 669 15.82 5.99 7.14
CA ASP A 669 15.77 6.94 8.25
C ASP A 669 14.34 7.28 8.73
N GLN A 670 13.31 7.20 7.86
CA GLN A 670 11.92 7.46 8.27
C GLN A 670 11.18 6.23 8.80
N LEU A 671 11.57 5.03 8.35
CA LEU A 671 11.03 3.77 8.88
C LEU A 671 11.71 3.36 10.19
N GLU A 672 12.92 3.86 10.48
CA GLU A 672 13.57 3.63 11.76
C GLU A 672 13.34 4.74 12.80
N SER A 673 12.99 5.98 12.43
CA SER A 673 12.57 6.98 13.44
C SER A 673 11.29 6.56 14.17
N SER A 674 10.38 5.87 13.48
CA SER A 674 9.26 5.17 14.12
C SER A 674 9.72 3.98 14.97
N SER A 675 10.76 3.24 14.56
CA SER A 675 11.35 2.15 15.36
C SER A 675 12.15 2.63 16.59
N GLU A 676 12.65 3.86 16.56
CA GLU A 676 13.40 4.48 17.66
C GLU A 676 12.46 5.01 18.76
N HIS A 677 11.24 5.42 18.41
CA HIS A 677 10.15 5.64 19.38
C HIS A 677 9.93 4.37 20.24
N TRP A 678 9.84 3.20 19.59
CA TRP A 678 9.66 1.91 20.27
C TRP A 678 10.86 1.47 21.13
N ARG A 679 12.09 1.86 20.78
CA ARG A 679 13.27 1.57 21.63
C ARG A 679 13.40 2.51 22.82
N ARG A 680 12.81 3.72 22.75
CA ARG A 680 12.83 4.68 23.84
C ARG A 680 11.72 4.40 24.84
N ASP A 681 10.52 4.07 24.37
CA ASP A 681 9.42 3.68 25.25
C ASP A 681 9.74 2.39 26.03
N GLY A 682 10.49 1.46 25.42
CA GLY A 682 10.99 0.28 26.13
C GLY A 682 12.13 0.54 27.13
N ASP A 683 12.91 1.61 26.95
CA ASP A 683 13.99 1.99 27.88
C ASP A 683 13.45 2.91 29.02
N ASP A 684 12.42 3.71 28.77
CA ASP A 684 11.76 4.55 29.79
C ASP A 684 10.89 3.70 30.75
N ASP A 685 10.32 2.58 30.28
CA ASP A 685 9.68 1.58 31.14
C ASP A 685 10.70 0.82 32.03
N GLU A 686 11.96 0.67 31.62
CA GLU A 686 13.02 0.08 32.44
C GLU A 686 13.63 1.04 33.48
N LEU A 687 13.54 2.36 33.25
CA LEU A 687 14.00 3.39 34.19
C LEU A 687 12.93 3.82 35.21
N GLY A 688 11.66 3.47 34.99
CA GLY A 688 10.58 3.59 35.98
C GLY A 688 10.47 2.40 36.95
N LEU A 689 11.22 1.32 36.72
CA LEU A 689 11.19 0.06 37.48
C LEU A 689 12.53 -0.28 38.17
N ARG A 690 13.39 0.72 38.45
CA ARG A 690 14.59 0.57 39.30
C ARG A 690 14.60 1.48 40.52
#